data_AF-A0A2N2NEK9-F1
#
_entry.id   AF-A0A2N2NEK9-F1
#
_cell.length_a   1.000
_cell.length_b   1.000
_cell.length_c   1.000
_cell.angle_alpha   90.00
_cell.angle_beta   90.00
_cell.angle_gamma   90.00
#
_symmetry.space_group_name_H-M   'P 1'
#
loop_
_entity.id
_entity.type
_entity.pdbx_description
1 polymer ?
#
loop_
_entity_poly.entity_id
_entity_poly.type
_entity_poly.pdbx_seq_one_letter_code
_entity_poly.pdbx_strand_id
1 'polypeptide(L)'
;MRIRYNLLNGIHKSGGSMQVKKWLFVFLIFIVGGCQMFVPSVTPTPDFSPEEVTRLPASSSTPGVIVTARPVSAPVDFSTNSWQNLTMIPMSVYDPEDDLSPYGKLPVVLSSIQNRDVISGLTVDQQIFLAQNGFIVINSQEEQFKDIRYSIAKEQGQPYFLTTDAVYHALHVSFNDLLEAMEKEALRPIMIKLLETVYLNVDGYYQSSIGDNIEPDALLASNYLAVALKLFSPEYPLPNEVEVMIAEQLDQITAEAGKGESTLIPGLIDDYTAYRPVGHYTSSPELQQYFRGMTWLGRVAFSLRSMGNQSSPSRAPLLITLALREAKLEGVPAYKVWLSIHAVLDFIIGPSDDPGPIELNELMESVYGSDIYLELLQDEDKWQEFLSQVEDLPAPQINSTFQDTSLEMEFERDWRFMGQRFTLDGFIFQQLITDKVTRRAFPKGLDLAAVYGSAEAEKSLTLTGETGYPNYTQQLEKMKHFVEELPEEFWTDRFYNAWQFSFQAQIEPKGLSYPSYMQTPAWRYKEINSMLSSWAQLKHDTILYTKMPEGLGGGGPPVSGPAPAYVEPNPNVYYRLAFATRTLYDGLSATIFDWQNRGWVQSEFTGQPGLQEYLNHLMQLGEKMESLGTIAERELRGEVLSEDDYYRIAGCLEYKECVDPMGYMGDSMKPDPIPVIAAVSGFEHEIMEVGVGLLNRIYVAIPINGEIYVAQGGVLSYYEFIQPREERLTDEAWREKLQQDPPHAPAWTVNFIVPGGRISEVLAFRVGDVYVVTEEGGDPPLNLRAEPSRTAHVVTTLATDTYFEIIEGPEWVGKETWWKVRSFNDGSEGWILENQTWYRRSY
;
A
#
# COMPACT_ATOMS: atom_id res chain seq x y z
N MET A 1 23.80 -35.72 56.82
CA MET A 1 24.55 -35.54 55.56
C MET A 1 24.06 -34.24 54.92
N ARG A 2 24.87 -33.28 54.44
CA ARG A 2 25.96 -33.32 53.41
C ARG A 2 25.42 -33.70 52.01
N ILE A 3 25.63 -32.94 50.92
CA ILE A 3 26.36 -31.66 50.76
C ILE A 3 25.93 -30.94 49.44
N ARG A 4 25.64 -29.62 49.50
CA ARG A 4 25.93 -28.49 48.54
C ARG A 4 25.56 -28.59 47.03
N TYR A 5 25.43 -27.49 46.25
CA TYR A 5 25.42 -26.01 46.45
C TYR A 5 24.55 -25.37 45.30
N ASN A 6 23.78 -24.26 45.46
CA ASN A 6 24.13 -22.84 45.72
C ASN A 6 24.86 -22.17 44.53
N LEU A 7 24.67 -20.90 44.11
CA LEU A 7 23.89 -19.67 44.50
C LEU A 7 23.48 -18.94 43.18
N LEU A 8 22.76 -17.80 43.06
CA LEU A 8 22.14 -16.80 43.96
C LEU A 8 21.02 -16.06 43.16
N ASN A 9 20.11 -15.33 43.81
CA ASN A 9 19.46 -14.14 43.22
C ASN A 9 19.03 -13.13 44.31
N GLY A 10 19.00 -11.82 43.98
CA GLY A 10 18.42 -10.74 44.81
C GLY A 10 19.28 -10.12 45.93
N ILE A 11 19.39 -8.78 45.95
CA ILE A 11 19.85 -7.96 47.10
C ILE A 11 18.96 -6.71 47.22
N HIS A 12 18.33 -6.50 48.39
CA HIS A 12 17.69 -5.22 48.74
C HIS A 12 18.73 -4.13 49.06
N LYS A 13 18.36 -2.86 48.82
CA LYS A 13 19.01 -1.69 49.46
C LYS A 13 18.00 -0.90 50.29
N SER A 14 18.41 -0.55 51.51
CA SER A 14 17.75 0.43 52.37
C SER A 14 18.27 1.85 52.10
N GLY A 15 17.45 2.87 52.36
CA GLY A 15 17.82 4.29 52.18
C GLY A 15 18.74 4.86 53.28
N GLY A 16 19.28 6.07 53.05
CA GLY A 16 20.18 6.76 54.00
C GLY A 16 20.67 8.16 53.57
N SER A 17 19.82 9.18 53.74
CA SER A 17 20.13 10.61 53.98
C SER A 17 21.36 11.34 53.37
N MET A 18 21.06 12.36 52.54
CA MET A 18 21.59 13.75 52.58
C MET A 18 23.10 14.11 52.39
N GLN A 19 23.34 14.89 51.33
CA GLN A 19 24.23 16.07 51.18
C GLN A 19 25.76 15.98 51.49
N VAL A 20 26.59 16.49 50.56
CA VAL A 20 27.28 17.82 50.65
C VAL A 20 28.30 18.05 49.51
N LYS A 21 28.14 19.17 48.78
CA LYS A 21 29.13 20.02 48.05
C LYS A 21 30.32 19.46 47.22
N LYS A 22 30.25 19.76 45.90
CA LYS A 22 31.21 20.54 45.06
C LYS A 22 32.68 20.11 44.83
N TRP A 23 33.07 20.19 43.53
CA TRP A 23 34.36 20.67 42.95
C TRP A 23 35.58 19.71 43.02
N LEU A 24 36.59 19.75 42.12
CA LEU A 24 36.77 20.29 40.74
C LEU A 24 38.20 19.92 40.21
N PHE A 25 38.37 19.40 38.98
CA PHE A 25 39.61 19.44 38.16
C PHE A 25 39.21 19.27 36.65
N VAL A 26 39.71 19.94 35.58
CA VAL A 26 41.01 20.59 35.19
C VAL A 26 42.01 19.56 34.59
N PHE A 27 42.61 19.68 33.38
CA PHE A 27 42.47 20.62 32.22
C PHE A 27 43.34 20.13 31.00
N LEU A 28 43.49 20.96 29.94
CA LEU A 28 44.30 20.83 28.68
C LEU A 28 43.77 19.89 27.57
N ILE A 29 43.70 20.21 26.25
CA ILE A 29 44.14 21.31 25.32
C ILE A 29 45.43 21.10 24.49
N PHE A 30 45.27 21.04 23.16
CA PHE A 30 46.06 21.66 22.05
C PHE A 30 45.08 21.76 20.83
N ILE A 31 44.74 22.89 20.16
CA ILE A 31 45.50 23.93 19.42
C ILE A 31 46.15 23.34 18.16
N VAL A 32 46.04 23.83 16.91
CA VAL A 32 45.58 25.10 16.23
C VAL A 32 44.29 24.80 15.41
N GLY A 33 43.43 25.67 14.82
CA GLY A 33 43.31 27.13 14.54
C GLY A 33 42.94 27.35 13.05
N GLY A 34 42.59 28.53 12.50
CA GLY A 34 42.41 29.89 13.04
C GLY A 34 42.35 30.98 11.93
N CYS A 35 41.25 31.76 11.85
CA CYS A 35 41.12 32.98 11.03
C CYS A 35 40.07 33.94 11.66
N GLN A 36 40.05 35.24 11.33
CA GLN A 36 39.33 36.29 12.10
C GLN A 36 38.59 37.34 11.25
N MET A 37 37.85 38.22 11.96
CA MET A 37 37.35 39.58 11.58
C MET A 37 35.94 39.64 10.91
N PHE A 38 35.05 40.62 11.17
CA PHE A 38 35.05 41.78 12.11
C PHE A 38 33.58 42.28 12.36
N VAL A 39 33.10 42.35 13.62
CA VAL A 39 32.27 43.44 14.30
C VAL A 39 31.00 44.04 13.62
N PRO A 40 29.99 44.67 14.30
CA PRO A 40 29.74 44.93 15.73
C PRO A 40 28.42 44.37 16.31
N SER A 41 28.21 44.54 17.63
CA SER A 41 26.91 44.46 18.32
C SER A 41 26.29 45.83 18.59
N VAL A 42 24.95 45.94 18.61
CA VAL A 42 24.22 47.11 19.13
C VAL A 42 23.04 46.65 19.99
N THR A 43 22.78 47.36 21.09
CA THR A 43 21.60 47.20 21.95
C THR A 43 21.14 48.59 22.41
N PRO A 44 19.83 48.82 22.51
CA PRO A 44 19.29 49.65 23.58
C PRO A 44 18.12 48.99 24.32
N THR A 45 18.07 49.24 25.63
CA THR A 45 16.95 48.91 26.53
C THR A 45 15.73 49.80 26.31
N PRO A 46 14.50 49.30 26.51
CA PRO A 46 13.40 50.09 27.03
C PRO A 46 13.44 50.12 28.58
N ASP A 47 13.00 51.24 29.15
CA ASP A 47 12.68 51.44 30.56
C ASP A 47 11.17 51.67 30.68
N PHE A 48 10.51 51.25 31.77
CA PHE A 48 9.30 51.85 32.35
C PHE A 48 8.87 51.13 33.65
N SER A 49 8.28 51.89 34.58
CA SER A 49 7.75 51.41 35.87
C SER A 49 6.23 51.12 35.81
N PRO A 50 5.67 50.36 36.77
CA PRO A 50 4.29 49.87 36.68
C PRO A 50 3.23 50.92 37.09
N GLU A 51 2.05 50.82 36.48
CA GLU A 51 0.83 51.52 36.90
C GLU A 51 -0.33 50.53 37.16
N GLU A 52 -1.44 51.03 37.71
CA GLU A 52 -2.27 50.27 38.65
C GLU A 52 -3.51 49.55 38.05
N VAL A 53 -3.95 48.50 38.75
CA VAL A 53 -5.02 47.58 38.31
C VAL A 53 -6.37 48.27 38.16
N THR A 54 -6.96 48.20 36.95
CA THR A 54 -8.38 48.45 36.73
C THR A 54 -9.05 47.20 36.15
N ARG A 55 -10.05 46.64 36.85
CA ARG A 55 -10.86 45.51 36.35
C ARG A 55 -12.11 46.01 35.63
N LEU A 56 -12.34 45.55 34.41
CA LEU A 56 -13.64 45.54 33.74
C LEU A 56 -13.87 44.14 33.09
N PRO A 57 -15.11 43.79 32.72
CA PRO A 57 -15.58 42.41 32.86
C PRO A 57 -15.27 41.49 31.68
N ALA A 58 -15.49 40.19 31.89
CA ALA A 58 -15.48 39.20 30.82
C ALA A 58 -16.58 39.50 29.79
N SER A 59 -16.18 39.62 28.52
CA SER A 59 -17.07 39.76 27.37
C SER A 59 -17.19 38.42 26.63
N SER A 60 -18.16 37.59 27.04
CA SER A 60 -18.58 36.42 26.28
C SER A 60 -19.40 36.88 25.06
N SER A 61 -18.73 37.09 23.92
CA SER A 61 -19.39 37.38 22.65
C SER A 61 -18.47 37.05 21.47
N THR A 62 -18.56 35.82 20.97
CA THR A 62 -18.26 35.56 19.56
C THR A 62 -19.22 36.42 18.74
N PRO A 63 -18.76 37.19 17.73
CA PRO A 63 -19.65 37.98 16.90
C PRO A 63 -20.43 37.04 15.97
N GLY A 64 -21.65 36.67 16.38
CA GLY A 64 -22.55 35.87 15.55
C GLY A 64 -22.77 36.53 14.18
N VAL A 65 -22.50 35.79 13.11
CA VAL A 65 -22.66 36.27 11.74
C VAL A 65 -24.14 36.28 11.40
N ILE A 66 -24.79 37.44 11.58
CA ILE A 66 -26.17 37.62 11.15
C ILE A 66 -26.20 37.62 9.62
N VAL A 67 -26.69 36.52 9.03
CA VAL A 67 -26.83 36.36 7.58
C VAL A 67 -28.00 37.23 7.11
N THR A 68 -27.70 38.41 6.54
CA THR A 68 -28.70 39.25 5.85
C THR A 68 -28.39 39.33 4.36
N ALA A 69 -29.39 39.02 3.53
CA ALA A 69 -29.18 38.45 2.20
C ALA A 69 -28.88 39.41 1.03
N ARG A 70 -28.49 38.78 -0.09
CA ARG A 70 -28.47 39.25 -1.51
C ARG A 70 -27.25 40.06 -1.97
N PRO A 71 -26.92 40.06 -3.29
CA PRO A 71 -27.62 39.40 -4.42
C PRO A 71 -26.78 38.44 -5.28
N VAL A 72 -27.45 37.42 -5.85
CA VAL A 72 -27.00 36.59 -6.99
C VAL A 72 -25.65 35.90 -6.81
N SER A 73 -25.70 34.68 -6.30
CA SER A 73 -24.72 33.67 -6.74
C SER A 73 -25.04 33.25 -8.18
N ALA A 74 -24.02 33.13 -9.03
CA ALA A 74 -24.16 32.45 -10.32
C ALA A 74 -24.31 30.93 -10.06
N PRO A 75 -24.87 30.15 -11.02
CA PRO A 75 -24.92 28.69 -10.92
C PRO A 75 -23.58 28.11 -10.49
N VAL A 76 -23.62 27.20 -9.52
CA VAL A 76 -22.40 26.72 -8.87
C VAL A 76 -21.86 25.54 -9.67
N ASP A 77 -20.80 25.81 -10.43
CA ASP A 77 -20.15 24.82 -11.31
C ASP A 77 -19.33 23.80 -10.49
N PHE A 78 -19.91 22.61 -10.30
CA PHE A 78 -19.30 21.46 -9.61
C PHE A 78 -18.47 20.53 -10.54
N SER A 79 -18.20 20.90 -11.80
CA SER A 79 -17.55 19.99 -12.77
C SER A 79 -16.07 19.68 -12.46
N THR A 80 -15.70 18.41 -12.57
CA THR A 80 -14.39 17.82 -12.17
C THR A 80 -13.37 17.74 -13.32
N ASN A 81 -13.10 18.88 -13.95
CA ASN A 81 -12.36 18.92 -15.23
C ASN A 81 -10.82 18.80 -15.16
N SER A 82 -10.20 18.52 -14.00
CA SER A 82 -8.74 18.65 -13.84
C SER A 82 -7.94 17.54 -14.51
N TRP A 83 -8.15 16.28 -14.11
CA TRP A 83 -7.37 15.13 -14.58
C TRP A 83 -7.86 14.59 -15.93
N GLN A 84 -9.16 14.69 -16.22
CA GLN A 84 -9.80 14.27 -17.48
C GLN A 84 -9.31 15.03 -18.73
N ASN A 85 -8.56 16.13 -18.56
CA ASN A 85 -7.96 16.92 -19.64
C ASN A 85 -6.44 16.73 -19.76
N LEU A 86 -5.84 15.78 -19.02
CA LEU A 86 -4.41 15.47 -19.12
C LEU A 86 -4.14 14.55 -20.31
N THR A 87 -3.19 14.94 -21.17
CA THR A 87 -2.66 14.06 -22.22
C THR A 87 -1.68 13.07 -21.60
N MET A 88 -2.17 11.93 -21.13
CA MET A 88 -1.34 10.85 -20.58
C MET A 88 -0.30 10.35 -21.60
N ILE A 89 0.83 9.86 -21.12
CA ILE A 89 1.85 9.22 -21.96
C ILE A 89 1.29 7.88 -22.49
N PRO A 90 1.36 7.59 -23.81
CA PRO A 90 0.90 6.32 -24.36
C PRO A 90 1.55 5.10 -23.69
N MET A 91 0.75 4.09 -23.39
CA MET A 91 1.23 2.83 -22.81
C MET A 91 2.06 2.04 -23.84
N SER A 92 3.24 1.56 -23.43
CA SER A 92 4.01 0.59 -24.20
C SER A 92 3.30 -0.77 -24.22
N VAL A 93 3.30 -1.45 -25.36
CA VAL A 93 2.65 -2.76 -25.52
C VAL A 93 3.60 -3.70 -26.25
N TYR A 94 3.85 -4.86 -25.66
CA TYR A 94 4.52 -5.99 -26.31
C TYR A 94 3.48 -6.84 -27.03
N ASP A 95 3.52 -6.79 -28.36
CA ASP A 95 2.81 -7.71 -29.25
C ASP A 95 3.82 -8.76 -29.78
N PRO A 96 3.72 -10.04 -29.38
CA PRO A 96 4.72 -11.05 -29.75
C PRO A 96 4.58 -11.51 -31.20
N GLU A 97 5.58 -11.22 -32.04
CA GLU A 97 5.63 -11.73 -33.43
C GLU A 97 5.47 -13.27 -33.50
N ASP A 98 4.67 -13.75 -34.46
CA ASP A 98 4.22 -15.16 -34.60
C ASP A 98 5.33 -16.22 -34.59
N ASP A 99 6.55 -15.86 -34.99
CA ASP A 99 7.70 -16.78 -35.17
C ASP A 99 8.65 -16.85 -33.94
N LEU A 100 8.34 -16.17 -32.82
CA LEU A 100 9.15 -16.24 -31.61
C LEU A 100 9.07 -17.62 -30.93
N SER A 101 10.18 -18.35 -30.96
CA SER A 101 10.39 -19.61 -30.23
C SER A 101 11.42 -19.41 -29.10
N PRO A 102 11.05 -18.80 -27.96
CA PRO A 102 11.93 -18.64 -26.81
C PRO A 102 12.40 -19.98 -26.22
N TYR A 103 13.27 -19.83 -25.24
CA TYR A 103 14.09 -20.89 -24.66
C TYR A 103 13.36 -21.80 -23.67
N GLY A 104 14.11 -22.80 -23.19
CA GLY A 104 13.62 -23.82 -22.27
C GLY A 104 12.97 -24.97 -23.04
N LYS A 105 13.32 -26.21 -22.66
CA LYS A 105 12.64 -27.42 -23.12
C LYS A 105 12.28 -28.25 -21.91
N LEU A 106 11.01 -28.64 -21.82
CA LEU A 106 10.52 -29.50 -20.76
C LEU A 106 10.50 -30.97 -21.23
N PRO A 107 10.84 -31.93 -20.36
CA PRO A 107 11.36 -31.73 -19.01
C PRO A 107 12.83 -31.25 -19.01
N VAL A 108 13.18 -30.41 -18.02
CA VAL A 108 14.55 -29.92 -17.80
C VAL A 108 15.44 -31.08 -17.37
N VAL A 109 16.60 -31.22 -18.03
CA VAL A 109 17.61 -32.22 -17.70
C VAL A 109 18.42 -31.72 -16.50
N LEU A 110 18.04 -32.13 -15.28
CA LEU A 110 18.69 -31.66 -14.04
C LEU A 110 20.21 -31.89 -13.97
N SER A 111 20.76 -32.80 -14.77
CA SER A 111 22.21 -33.05 -14.87
C SER A 111 22.95 -32.12 -15.83
N SER A 112 22.26 -31.19 -16.52
CA SER A 112 22.87 -30.11 -17.31
C SER A 112 22.59 -28.72 -16.72
N ILE A 113 22.15 -28.66 -15.46
CA ILE A 113 22.13 -27.42 -14.68
C ILE A 113 23.56 -27.15 -14.22
N GLN A 114 24.11 -25.98 -14.51
CA GLN A 114 25.50 -25.63 -14.19
C GLN A 114 25.69 -25.36 -12.69
N ASN A 115 24.83 -24.51 -12.07
CA ASN A 115 24.85 -24.24 -10.63
C ASN A 115 24.04 -25.28 -9.81
N ARG A 116 24.21 -26.56 -10.11
CA ARG A 116 23.34 -27.65 -9.59
C ARG A 116 23.26 -27.74 -8.07
N ASP A 117 24.28 -27.32 -7.32
CA ASP A 117 24.27 -27.42 -5.87
C ASP A 117 23.23 -26.49 -5.20
N VAL A 118 22.76 -25.45 -5.91
CA VAL A 118 21.62 -24.61 -5.48
C VAL A 118 20.35 -25.43 -5.25
N ILE A 119 20.13 -26.49 -6.04
CA ILE A 119 18.98 -27.39 -5.88
C ILE A 119 19.25 -28.60 -4.98
N SER A 120 20.40 -28.66 -4.29
CA SER A 120 20.75 -29.77 -3.40
C SER A 120 19.88 -29.83 -2.12
N GLY A 121 19.27 -28.71 -1.73
CA GLY A 121 18.31 -28.61 -0.63
C GLY A 121 16.88 -29.07 -0.98
N LEU A 122 16.57 -29.26 -2.26
CA LEU A 122 15.25 -29.68 -2.72
C LEU A 122 15.03 -31.19 -2.54
N THR A 123 13.80 -31.57 -2.16
CA THR A 123 13.38 -32.98 -2.10
C THR A 123 13.37 -33.64 -3.48
N VAL A 124 13.30 -34.97 -3.52
CA VAL A 124 13.16 -35.71 -4.79
C VAL A 124 11.91 -35.27 -5.56
N ASP A 125 10.80 -35.05 -4.86
CA ASP A 125 9.54 -34.62 -5.49
C ASP A 125 9.61 -33.17 -5.98
N GLN A 126 10.27 -32.26 -5.25
CA GLN A 126 10.56 -30.90 -5.71
C GLN A 126 11.49 -30.88 -6.93
N GLN A 127 12.52 -31.74 -6.96
CA GLN A 127 13.41 -31.88 -8.12
C GLN A 127 12.67 -32.46 -9.33
N ILE A 128 11.76 -33.43 -9.13
CA ILE A 128 10.88 -33.95 -10.20
C ILE A 128 9.95 -32.86 -10.71
N PHE A 129 9.37 -32.04 -9.82
CA PHE A 129 8.49 -30.93 -10.20
C PHE A 129 9.24 -29.86 -11.00
N LEU A 130 10.43 -29.46 -10.55
CA LEU A 130 11.33 -28.55 -11.27
C LEU A 130 11.71 -29.10 -12.65
N ALA A 131 12.02 -30.40 -12.74
CA ALA A 131 12.29 -31.05 -14.02
C ALA A 131 11.06 -31.02 -14.94
N GLN A 132 9.86 -31.28 -14.42
CA GLN A 132 8.64 -31.34 -15.23
C GLN A 132 8.14 -29.97 -15.70
N ASN A 133 8.19 -28.96 -14.85
CA ASN A 133 7.58 -27.64 -15.11
C ASN A 133 8.59 -26.54 -15.45
N GLY A 134 9.89 -26.77 -15.23
CA GLY A 134 10.95 -25.76 -15.40
C GLY A 134 11.08 -24.77 -14.25
N PHE A 135 10.20 -24.85 -13.25
CA PHE A 135 10.29 -24.07 -12.02
C PHE A 135 9.74 -24.87 -10.82
N ILE A 136 10.02 -24.41 -9.60
CA ILE A 136 9.37 -24.85 -8.35
C ILE A 136 9.33 -23.69 -7.34
N VAL A 137 8.24 -23.59 -6.56
CA VAL A 137 8.17 -22.74 -5.37
C VAL A 137 8.24 -23.60 -4.11
N ILE A 138 9.04 -23.19 -3.12
CA ILE A 138 9.10 -23.84 -1.80
C ILE A 138 8.65 -22.87 -0.70
N ASN A 139 8.04 -23.41 0.35
CA ASN A 139 7.67 -22.60 1.51
C ASN A 139 8.92 -22.31 2.37
N SER A 140 9.46 -21.10 2.25
CA SER A 140 10.68 -20.66 2.92
C SER A 140 10.47 -19.68 4.08
N GLN A 141 9.34 -18.96 4.11
CA GLN A 141 9.01 -17.95 5.13
C GLN A 141 10.06 -16.83 5.24
N GLU A 142 10.37 -16.19 4.11
CA GLU A 142 11.37 -15.12 4.02
C GLU A 142 10.74 -13.74 4.30
N GLU A 143 11.46 -12.84 4.97
CA GLU A 143 10.88 -11.57 5.45
C GLU A 143 10.70 -10.50 4.37
N GLN A 144 11.62 -10.40 3.40
CA GLN A 144 11.72 -9.27 2.47
C GLN A 144 12.23 -9.65 1.08
N PHE A 145 11.73 -8.99 0.03
CA PHE A 145 12.25 -9.13 -1.34
C PHE A 145 13.70 -8.71 -1.44
N LYS A 146 14.06 -7.62 -0.76
CA LYS A 146 15.44 -7.14 -0.71
C LYS A 146 16.39 -8.20 -0.15
N ASP A 147 16.01 -8.95 0.88
CA ASP A 147 16.92 -9.88 1.58
C ASP A 147 17.20 -11.11 0.71
N ILE A 148 16.16 -11.60 0.00
CA ILE A 148 16.28 -12.59 -1.08
C ILE A 148 17.25 -12.08 -2.17
N ARG A 149 17.02 -10.85 -2.69
CA ARG A 149 17.87 -10.20 -3.71
C ARG A 149 19.31 -10.00 -3.24
N TYR A 150 19.52 -9.60 -1.99
CA TYR A 150 20.82 -9.38 -1.37
C TYR A 150 21.58 -10.70 -1.25
N SER A 151 20.99 -11.74 -0.64
CA SER A 151 21.69 -13.01 -0.44
C SER A 151 22.03 -13.66 -1.79
N ILE A 152 21.08 -13.77 -2.71
CA ILE A 152 21.31 -14.38 -4.03
C ILE A 152 22.31 -13.57 -4.85
N ALA A 153 22.02 -12.31 -5.16
CA ALA A 153 22.77 -11.55 -6.16
C ALA A 153 24.07 -10.95 -5.62
N LYS A 154 24.12 -10.57 -4.33
CA LYS A 154 25.29 -9.91 -3.74
C LYS A 154 26.19 -10.88 -2.96
N GLU A 155 25.62 -11.62 -2.00
CA GLU A 155 26.42 -12.48 -1.11
C GLU A 155 26.92 -13.75 -1.79
N GLN A 156 26.00 -14.52 -2.37
CA GLN A 156 26.31 -15.77 -3.07
C GLN A 156 26.73 -15.55 -4.51
N GLY A 157 26.32 -14.41 -5.09
CA GLY A 157 26.54 -14.11 -6.50
C GLY A 157 25.80 -15.07 -7.45
N GLN A 158 24.77 -15.78 -7.01
CA GLN A 158 23.97 -16.67 -7.85
C GLN A 158 23.01 -15.88 -8.76
N PRO A 159 22.45 -16.51 -9.83
CA PRO A 159 21.48 -15.84 -10.68
C PRO A 159 20.20 -15.45 -9.91
N TYR A 160 19.87 -14.16 -9.92
CA TYR A 160 18.64 -13.64 -9.33
C TYR A 160 17.51 -13.60 -10.36
N PHE A 161 16.29 -13.89 -9.93
CA PHE A 161 15.06 -13.86 -10.72
C PHE A 161 14.11 -12.81 -10.12
N LEU A 162 14.01 -11.64 -10.76
CA LEU A 162 13.09 -10.58 -10.36
C LEU A 162 11.68 -10.96 -10.84
N THR A 163 10.84 -11.39 -9.91
CA THR A 163 9.43 -11.74 -10.16
C THR A 163 8.56 -10.51 -10.36
N THR A 164 7.40 -10.68 -11.01
CA THR A 164 6.39 -9.61 -11.04
C THR A 164 5.88 -9.30 -9.63
N ASP A 165 5.79 -10.29 -8.74
CA ASP A 165 5.47 -10.14 -7.31
C ASP A 165 6.29 -9.03 -6.63
N ALA A 166 7.59 -8.94 -6.91
CA ALA A 166 8.48 -7.93 -6.34
C ALA A 166 8.15 -6.51 -6.85
N VAL A 167 7.75 -6.40 -8.12
CA VAL A 167 7.40 -5.12 -8.76
C VAL A 167 6.00 -4.66 -8.34
N TYR A 168 5.07 -5.58 -8.13
CA TYR A 168 3.77 -5.31 -7.49
C TYR A 168 3.92 -4.82 -6.06
N HIS A 169 4.73 -5.50 -5.24
CA HIS A 169 4.97 -5.08 -3.86
C HIS A 169 5.61 -3.69 -3.80
N ALA A 170 6.58 -3.39 -4.68
CA ALA A 170 7.18 -2.06 -4.76
C ALA A 170 6.20 -0.96 -5.19
N LEU A 171 5.22 -1.25 -6.07
CA LEU A 171 4.12 -0.32 -6.37
C LEU A 171 3.30 -0.03 -5.13
N HIS A 172 2.87 -1.08 -4.44
CA HIS A 172 2.07 -1.02 -3.22
C HIS A 172 2.76 -0.19 -2.12
N VAL A 173 4.02 -0.49 -1.76
CA VAL A 173 4.77 0.30 -0.76
C VAL A 173 4.88 1.77 -1.18
N SER A 174 5.15 2.04 -2.45
CA SER A 174 5.31 3.42 -2.96
C SER A 174 4.00 4.20 -3.04
N PHE A 175 2.88 3.51 -3.24
CA PHE A 175 1.54 4.10 -3.22
C PHE A 175 1.06 4.34 -1.79
N ASN A 176 1.27 3.38 -0.88
CA ASN A 176 0.97 3.48 0.54
C ASN A 176 1.73 4.65 1.20
N ASP A 177 3.05 4.76 0.97
CA ASP A 177 3.88 5.87 1.43
C ASP A 177 3.38 7.24 0.92
N LEU A 178 3.03 7.31 -0.37
CA LEU A 178 2.47 8.51 -0.99
C LEU A 178 1.11 8.90 -0.41
N LEU A 179 0.25 7.91 -0.13
CA LEU A 179 -1.07 8.12 0.42
C LEU A 179 -1.00 8.56 1.89
N GLU A 180 -0.20 7.88 2.74
CA GLU A 180 0.04 8.29 4.13
C GLU A 180 0.51 9.76 4.21
N ALA A 181 1.50 10.13 3.38
CA ALA A 181 1.99 11.49 3.32
C ALA A 181 0.94 12.49 2.82
N MET A 182 0.18 12.15 1.77
CA MET A 182 -0.87 13.02 1.24
C MET A 182 -2.00 13.25 2.25
N GLU A 183 -2.40 12.21 2.97
CA GLU A 183 -3.45 12.26 4.00
C GLU A 183 -3.04 13.12 5.19
N LYS A 184 -1.82 12.90 5.68
CA LYS A 184 -1.26 13.59 6.83
C LYS A 184 -0.91 15.06 6.55
N GLU A 185 -0.21 15.32 5.44
CA GLU A 185 0.30 16.65 5.11
C GLU A 185 -0.74 17.52 4.39
N ALA A 186 -1.65 16.95 3.59
CA ALA A 186 -2.61 17.71 2.78
C ALA A 186 -4.07 17.47 3.16
N LEU A 187 -4.58 16.24 3.06
CA LEU A 187 -6.03 16.00 3.15
C LEU A 187 -6.58 16.30 4.55
N ARG A 188 -5.90 15.92 5.63
CA ARG A 188 -6.32 16.25 7.01
C ARG A 188 -6.31 17.77 7.26
N PRO A 189 -5.22 18.53 7.03
CA PRO A 189 -5.23 19.99 7.20
C PRO A 189 -6.29 20.71 6.37
N ILE A 190 -6.50 20.32 5.11
CA ILE A 190 -7.51 20.94 4.24
C ILE A 190 -8.93 20.60 4.74
N MET A 191 -9.19 19.34 5.10
CA MET A 191 -10.50 18.92 5.61
C MET A 191 -10.86 19.60 6.93
N ILE A 192 -9.91 19.79 7.85
CA ILE A 192 -10.15 20.55 9.10
C ILE A 192 -10.59 21.99 8.80
N LYS A 193 -9.82 22.72 7.97
CA LYS A 193 -10.18 24.10 7.57
C LYS A 193 -11.52 24.17 6.85
N LEU A 194 -11.82 23.18 5.99
CA LEU A 194 -13.06 23.08 5.24
C LEU A 194 -14.26 22.84 6.16
N LEU A 195 -14.16 21.87 7.08
CA LEU A 195 -15.21 21.58 8.05
C LEU A 195 -15.45 22.75 8.99
N GLU A 196 -14.40 23.45 9.45
CA GLU A 196 -14.53 24.69 10.24
C GLU A 196 -15.30 25.76 9.45
N THR A 197 -14.90 25.98 8.19
CA THR A 197 -15.52 26.96 7.27
C THR A 197 -17.00 26.65 7.03
N VAL A 198 -17.38 25.39 6.88
CA VAL A 198 -18.76 24.95 6.65
C VAL A 198 -19.57 24.95 7.96
N TYR A 199 -18.99 24.47 9.06
CA TYR A 199 -19.61 24.45 10.40
C TYR A 199 -20.02 25.85 10.87
N LEU A 200 -19.13 26.85 10.72
CA LEU A 200 -19.43 28.24 11.11
C LEU A 200 -20.59 28.86 10.30
N ASN A 201 -20.76 28.46 9.03
CA ASN A 201 -21.92 28.84 8.23
C ASN A 201 -23.20 28.12 8.71
N VAL A 202 -23.13 26.82 9.00
CA VAL A 202 -24.28 26.02 9.47
C VAL A 202 -24.74 26.40 10.88
N ASP A 203 -23.84 26.70 11.81
CA ASP A 203 -24.21 27.31 13.10
C ASP A 203 -24.88 28.67 12.86
N GLY A 204 -24.36 29.50 11.95
CA GLY A 204 -25.03 30.73 11.50
C GLY A 204 -26.48 30.50 11.04
N TYR A 205 -26.76 29.41 10.31
CA TYR A 205 -28.13 29.03 9.93
C TYR A 205 -28.97 28.55 11.12
N TYR A 206 -28.39 27.75 12.04
CA TYR A 206 -29.06 27.31 13.26
C TYR A 206 -29.46 28.51 14.14
N GLN A 207 -28.52 29.40 14.48
CA GLN A 207 -28.82 30.63 15.25
C GLN A 207 -29.87 31.52 14.57
N SER A 208 -29.95 31.49 13.23
CA SER A 208 -30.91 32.28 12.44
C SER A 208 -32.28 31.62 12.28
N SER A 209 -32.45 30.34 12.64
CA SER A 209 -33.69 29.56 12.45
C SER A 209 -34.35 29.11 13.76
N ILE A 210 -33.89 29.60 14.92
CA ILE A 210 -34.50 29.30 16.23
C ILE A 210 -35.97 29.75 16.25
N GLY A 211 -36.88 28.78 16.36
CA GLY A 211 -38.33 28.95 16.31
C GLY A 211 -38.99 28.66 14.95
N ASP A 212 -38.22 28.44 13.89
CA ASP A 212 -38.70 28.11 12.55
C ASP A 212 -38.81 26.59 12.33
N ASN A 213 -39.45 26.16 11.23
CA ASN A 213 -39.63 24.74 10.91
C ASN A 213 -38.32 23.97 10.63
N ILE A 214 -37.22 24.69 10.37
CA ILE A 214 -35.91 24.13 10.00
C ILE A 214 -34.90 24.09 11.16
N GLU A 215 -35.26 24.58 12.36
CA GLU A 215 -34.39 24.55 13.56
C GLU A 215 -33.79 23.15 13.84
N PRO A 216 -34.54 22.03 13.80
CA PRO A 216 -34.00 20.70 14.11
C PRO A 216 -33.02 20.20 13.04
N ASP A 217 -33.28 20.54 11.78
CA ASP A 217 -32.41 20.18 10.65
C ASP A 217 -31.09 20.95 10.71
N ALA A 218 -31.14 22.23 11.10
CA ALA A 218 -29.94 23.07 11.27
C ALA A 218 -29.10 22.64 12.48
N LEU A 219 -29.75 22.28 13.59
CA LEU A 219 -29.06 21.72 14.75
C LEU A 219 -28.41 20.36 14.42
N LEU A 220 -29.10 19.50 13.69
CA LEU A 220 -28.54 18.19 13.27
C LEU A 220 -27.36 18.36 12.31
N ALA A 221 -27.46 19.27 11.34
CA ALA A 221 -26.36 19.62 10.44
C ALA A 221 -25.14 20.18 11.20
N SER A 222 -25.37 21.06 12.17
CA SER A 222 -24.31 21.64 13.02
C SER A 222 -23.61 20.55 13.84
N ASN A 223 -24.38 19.69 14.52
CA ASN A 223 -23.85 18.61 15.34
C ASN A 223 -23.13 17.52 14.53
N TYR A 224 -23.60 17.20 13.31
CA TYR A 224 -22.93 16.28 12.39
C TYR A 224 -21.52 16.75 12.00
N LEU A 225 -21.40 18.05 11.68
CA LEU A 225 -20.11 18.68 11.37
C LEU A 225 -19.23 18.84 12.62
N ALA A 226 -19.83 19.07 13.79
CA ALA A 226 -19.14 19.15 15.07
C ALA A 226 -18.52 17.80 15.49
N VAL A 227 -19.21 16.68 15.27
CA VAL A 227 -18.64 15.32 15.40
C VAL A 227 -17.44 15.18 14.46
N ALA A 228 -17.60 15.49 13.17
CA ALA A 228 -16.51 15.38 12.20
C ALA A 228 -15.26 16.19 12.64
N LEU A 229 -15.45 17.45 13.04
CA LEU A 229 -14.38 18.31 13.56
C LEU A 229 -13.65 17.70 14.75
N LYS A 230 -14.37 17.15 15.74
CA LYS A 230 -13.77 16.48 16.90
C LYS A 230 -13.04 15.18 16.54
N LEU A 231 -13.45 14.47 15.48
CA LEU A 231 -12.75 13.27 15.03
C LEU A 231 -11.43 13.61 14.31
N PHE A 232 -11.42 14.63 13.44
CA PHE A 232 -10.17 15.11 12.78
C PHE A 232 -9.24 15.90 13.72
N SER A 233 -9.80 16.56 14.74
CA SER A 233 -9.10 17.44 15.67
C SER A 233 -9.81 17.48 17.05
N PRO A 234 -9.49 16.55 17.97
CA PRO A 234 -10.17 16.44 19.27
C PRO A 234 -10.10 17.71 20.14
N GLU A 235 -9.00 18.46 20.03
CA GLU A 235 -8.75 19.72 20.73
C GLU A 235 -9.44 20.93 20.07
N TYR A 236 -10.19 20.75 18.98
CA TYR A 236 -10.91 21.85 18.31
C TYR A 236 -11.95 22.48 19.27
N PRO A 237 -11.95 23.82 19.47
CA PRO A 237 -12.81 24.46 20.46
C PRO A 237 -14.25 24.60 19.96
N LEU A 238 -15.17 23.86 20.60
CA LEU A 238 -16.62 24.00 20.39
C LEU A 238 -17.27 24.71 21.59
N PRO A 239 -18.49 25.28 21.43
CA PRO A 239 -19.30 25.70 22.57
C PRO A 239 -19.65 24.50 23.45
N ASN A 240 -19.55 24.65 24.78
CA ASN A 240 -19.85 23.57 25.74
C ASN A 240 -21.23 22.89 25.51
N GLU A 241 -22.21 23.65 25.03
CA GLU A 241 -23.56 23.14 24.75
C GLU A 241 -23.56 22.17 23.56
N VAL A 242 -22.76 22.44 22.53
CA VAL A 242 -22.54 21.54 21.38
C VAL A 242 -21.74 20.32 21.81
N GLU A 243 -20.67 20.49 22.62
CA GLU A 243 -19.89 19.35 23.13
C GLU A 243 -20.76 18.36 23.93
N VAL A 244 -21.70 18.86 24.73
CA VAL A 244 -22.66 18.01 25.47
C VAL A 244 -23.65 17.29 24.54
N MET A 245 -24.04 17.88 23.41
CA MET A 245 -24.95 17.24 22.43
C MET A 245 -24.28 16.13 21.62
N ILE A 246 -22.97 16.23 21.34
CA ILE A 246 -22.25 15.24 20.51
C ILE A 246 -21.52 14.16 21.32
N ALA A 247 -21.39 14.33 22.64
CA ALA A 247 -20.60 13.45 23.51
C ALA A 247 -20.96 11.96 23.38
N GLU A 248 -22.26 11.61 23.43
CA GLU A 248 -22.69 10.20 23.36
C GLU A 248 -22.34 9.54 22.01
N GLN A 249 -22.35 10.32 20.93
CA GLN A 249 -21.97 9.81 19.59
C GLN A 249 -20.46 9.59 19.47
N LEU A 250 -19.65 10.43 20.10
CA LEU A 250 -18.20 10.25 20.20
C LEU A 250 -17.84 9.06 21.10
N ASP A 251 -18.59 8.83 22.19
CA ASP A 251 -18.45 7.65 23.04
C ASP A 251 -18.80 6.35 22.28
N GLN A 252 -19.87 6.33 21.47
CA GLN A 252 -20.19 5.18 20.59
C GLN A 252 -19.04 4.84 19.64
N ILE A 253 -18.50 5.85 18.95
CA ILE A 253 -17.38 5.69 18.00
C ILE A 253 -16.12 5.19 18.72
N THR A 254 -15.84 5.70 19.92
CA THR A 254 -14.69 5.32 20.74
C THR A 254 -14.83 3.92 21.36
N ALA A 255 -16.06 3.42 21.53
CA ALA A 255 -16.33 2.09 22.06
C ALA A 255 -16.17 0.96 21.02
N GLU A 256 -16.17 1.27 19.72
CA GLU A 256 -15.96 0.32 18.60
C GLU A 256 -16.90 -0.92 18.64
N ALA A 257 -18.08 -0.79 19.27
CA ALA A 257 -18.84 -1.90 19.84
C ALA A 257 -19.78 -2.65 18.86
N GLY A 258 -19.33 -2.93 17.64
CA GLY A 258 -20.13 -3.63 16.63
C GLY A 258 -21.28 -2.80 16.06
N LYS A 259 -22.34 -3.46 15.57
CA LYS A 259 -23.52 -2.78 15.01
C LYS A 259 -24.36 -2.11 16.08
N GLY A 260 -24.75 -0.85 15.86
CA GLY A 260 -25.64 -0.09 16.75
C GLY A 260 -26.39 1.03 16.04
N GLU A 261 -27.46 1.54 16.68
CA GLU A 261 -28.17 2.74 16.23
C GLU A 261 -27.43 4.00 16.69
N SER A 262 -27.32 5.00 15.81
CA SER A 262 -26.68 6.29 16.09
C SER A 262 -27.45 7.08 17.15
N THR A 263 -26.75 7.58 18.17
CA THR A 263 -27.35 8.46 19.18
C THR A 263 -27.59 9.88 18.68
N LEU A 264 -26.95 10.27 17.57
CA LEU A 264 -27.13 11.58 16.94
C LEU A 264 -28.18 11.58 15.80
N ILE A 265 -28.26 10.49 15.02
CA ILE A 265 -29.11 10.38 13.82
C ILE A 265 -30.10 9.23 14.02
N PRO A 266 -31.35 9.51 14.45
CA PRO A 266 -32.35 8.47 14.74
C PRO A 266 -32.62 7.57 13.53
N GLY A 267 -32.65 6.25 13.75
CA GLY A 267 -32.86 5.24 12.71
C GLY A 267 -31.65 4.88 11.85
N LEU A 268 -30.52 5.59 11.96
CA LEU A 268 -29.27 5.19 11.28
C LEU A 268 -28.59 4.06 12.05
N ILE A 269 -28.37 2.92 11.39
CA ILE A 269 -27.57 1.81 11.92
C ILE A 269 -26.17 1.85 11.30
N ASP A 270 -25.12 1.90 12.13
CA ASP A 270 -23.73 1.80 11.68
C ASP A 270 -23.01 0.64 12.40
N ASP A 271 -21.82 0.27 11.92
CA ASP A 271 -20.93 -0.74 12.49
C ASP A 271 -19.69 -0.06 13.06
N TYR A 272 -19.67 0.13 14.38
CA TYR A 272 -18.64 0.89 15.07
C TYR A 272 -17.25 0.21 15.02
N THR A 273 -17.16 -1.08 14.64
CA THR A 273 -15.85 -1.70 14.35
C THR A 273 -15.18 -1.12 13.09
N ALA A 274 -15.95 -0.44 12.23
CA ALA A 274 -15.41 0.28 11.08
C ALA A 274 -14.57 1.51 11.46
N TYR A 275 -14.70 2.03 12.70
CA TYR A 275 -14.00 3.22 13.20
C TYR A 275 -12.67 2.90 13.92
N ARG A 276 -12.31 1.62 14.04
CA ARG A 276 -11.00 1.17 14.55
C ARG A 276 -9.91 1.50 13.52
N PRO A 277 -8.92 2.35 13.85
CA PRO A 277 -7.75 2.52 13.01
C PRO A 277 -7.04 1.18 12.81
N VAL A 278 -6.85 0.86 11.55
CA VAL A 278 -6.04 -0.27 11.06
C VAL A 278 -5.05 0.31 10.04
N GLY A 279 -4.11 -0.47 9.51
CA GLY A 279 -3.22 0.00 8.45
C GLY A 279 -2.20 1.05 8.84
N HIS A 280 -1.65 1.79 7.87
CA HIS A 280 -0.74 2.91 8.12
C HIS A 280 -1.33 3.97 9.07
N TYR A 281 -2.65 4.02 9.21
CA TYR A 281 -3.34 4.88 10.16
C TYR A 281 -3.14 4.50 11.62
N THR A 282 -2.57 3.32 11.94
CA THR A 282 -2.07 3.03 13.29
C THR A 282 -0.82 3.86 13.62
N SER A 283 -0.02 4.27 12.61
CA SER A 283 1.33 4.84 12.76
C SER A 283 1.40 6.10 13.62
N SER A 284 0.37 6.94 13.56
CA SER A 284 0.38 8.25 14.20
C SER A 284 -1.00 8.78 14.59
N PRO A 285 -1.12 9.57 15.69
CA PRO A 285 -2.40 10.11 16.15
C PRO A 285 -3.14 10.93 15.10
N GLU A 286 -2.41 11.63 14.22
CA GLU A 286 -2.96 12.46 13.14
C GLU A 286 -3.71 11.61 12.12
N LEU A 287 -3.20 10.41 11.79
CA LEU A 287 -3.87 9.49 10.87
C LEU A 287 -5.00 8.73 11.56
N GLN A 288 -4.88 8.38 12.84
CA GLN A 288 -6.01 7.83 13.62
C GLN A 288 -7.19 8.80 13.71
N GLN A 289 -6.91 10.10 13.73
CA GLN A 289 -7.91 11.17 13.64
C GLN A 289 -8.46 11.30 12.22
N TYR A 290 -7.59 11.30 11.20
CA TYR A 290 -8.00 11.36 9.79
C TYR A 290 -8.90 10.18 9.39
N PHE A 291 -8.52 8.96 9.78
CA PHE A 291 -9.32 7.74 9.66
C PHE A 291 -10.71 7.99 10.21
N ARG A 292 -10.85 8.28 11.51
CA ARG A 292 -12.18 8.33 12.16
C ARG A 292 -13.05 9.43 11.58
N GLY A 293 -12.46 10.58 11.24
CA GLY A 293 -13.14 11.68 10.57
C GLY A 293 -13.65 11.32 9.18
N MET A 294 -12.83 10.69 8.33
CA MET A 294 -13.27 10.25 6.99
C MET A 294 -14.24 9.08 7.05
N THR A 295 -14.08 8.14 8.00
CA THR A 295 -15.07 7.07 8.23
C THR A 295 -16.44 7.67 8.54
N TRP A 296 -16.51 8.68 9.42
CA TRP A 296 -17.75 9.40 9.72
C TRP A 296 -18.33 10.09 8.46
N LEU A 297 -17.53 10.88 7.74
CA LEU A 297 -17.99 11.62 6.56
C LEU A 297 -18.40 10.72 5.37
N GLY A 298 -17.85 9.51 5.28
CA GLY A 298 -18.10 8.56 4.20
C GLY A 298 -19.06 7.41 4.51
N ARG A 299 -19.35 7.13 5.79
CA ARG A 299 -20.33 6.10 6.19
C ARG A 299 -21.69 6.65 6.61
N VAL A 300 -21.73 7.84 7.22
CA VAL A 300 -22.98 8.40 7.75
C VAL A 300 -23.90 8.82 6.61
N ALA A 301 -24.94 8.00 6.43
CA ALA A 301 -25.95 8.13 5.41
C ALA A 301 -27.14 8.96 5.94
N PHE A 302 -27.46 10.06 5.26
CA PHE A 302 -28.72 10.80 5.47
C PHE A 302 -29.73 10.36 4.43
N SER A 303 -30.67 9.48 4.81
CA SER A 303 -31.70 9.04 3.88
C SER A 303 -32.64 10.18 3.49
N LEU A 304 -32.76 10.40 2.18
CA LEU A 304 -33.65 11.38 1.58
C LEU A 304 -35.07 10.82 1.36
N ARG A 305 -35.37 9.61 1.85
CA ARG A 305 -36.65 8.91 1.68
C ARG A 305 -37.38 8.71 3.02
N SER A 306 -38.70 8.84 3.02
CA SER A 306 -39.51 8.47 4.19
C SER A 306 -39.80 6.96 4.17
N MET A 307 -39.14 6.21 5.05
CA MET A 307 -39.30 4.75 5.14
C MET A 307 -40.54 4.37 5.95
N GLY A 308 -41.67 4.24 5.27
CA GLY A 308 -42.92 3.68 5.81
C GLY A 308 -43.66 4.60 6.78
N ASN A 309 -43.60 4.30 8.09
CA ASN A 309 -44.27 5.05 9.15
C ASN A 309 -43.35 6.07 9.86
N GLN A 310 -42.17 6.34 9.31
CA GLN A 310 -41.20 7.29 9.86
C GLN A 310 -41.58 8.76 9.60
N SER A 311 -40.78 9.66 10.17
CA SER A 311 -40.82 11.11 9.96
C SER A 311 -40.62 11.51 8.49
N SER A 312 -40.78 12.80 8.19
CA SER A 312 -40.13 13.41 7.02
C SER A 312 -38.61 13.16 7.08
N PRO A 313 -37.93 12.96 5.94
CA PRO A 313 -36.49 13.10 5.85
C PRO A 313 -36.01 14.45 6.39
N SER A 314 -34.74 14.51 6.78
CA SER A 314 -34.11 15.74 7.29
C SER A 314 -33.60 16.62 6.15
N ARG A 315 -33.71 17.94 6.32
CA ARG A 315 -33.10 18.95 5.44
C ARG A 315 -31.62 19.21 5.73
N ALA A 316 -31.02 18.53 6.72
CA ALA A 316 -29.62 18.73 7.11
C ALA A 316 -28.61 18.66 5.92
N PRO A 317 -28.73 17.71 4.96
CA PRO A 317 -27.89 17.70 3.76
C PRO A 317 -27.98 18.98 2.91
N LEU A 318 -29.19 19.56 2.76
CA LEU A 318 -29.40 20.76 1.96
C LEU A 318 -28.75 21.98 2.63
N LEU A 319 -28.73 22.04 3.96
CA LEU A 319 -28.06 23.10 4.73
C LEU A 319 -26.53 22.99 4.62
N ILE A 320 -25.98 21.78 4.67
CA ILE A 320 -24.53 21.55 4.50
C ILE A 320 -24.10 21.90 3.06
N THR A 321 -24.89 21.50 2.06
CA THR A 321 -24.64 21.87 0.65
C THR A 321 -24.79 23.38 0.41
N LEU A 322 -25.77 24.05 1.04
CA LEU A 322 -25.87 25.51 0.98
C LEU A 322 -24.65 26.20 1.61
N ALA A 323 -24.16 25.71 2.76
CA ALA A 323 -22.93 26.22 3.37
C ALA A 323 -21.69 26.01 2.47
N LEU A 324 -21.58 24.89 1.74
CA LEU A 324 -20.53 24.70 0.74
C LEU A 324 -20.61 25.72 -0.42
N ARG A 325 -21.82 26.09 -0.88
CA ARG A 325 -22.03 27.12 -1.92
C ARG A 325 -21.63 28.52 -1.44
N GLU A 326 -22.03 28.90 -0.23
CA GLU A 326 -21.87 30.26 0.30
C GLU A 326 -20.48 30.55 0.89
N ALA A 327 -19.92 29.59 1.65
CA ALA A 327 -18.74 29.81 2.47
C ALA A 327 -17.43 29.91 1.66
N LYS A 328 -16.41 30.54 2.24
CA LYS A 328 -15.11 30.79 1.57
C LYS A 328 -13.93 30.59 2.49
N LEU A 329 -13.09 29.61 2.14
CA LEU A 329 -11.83 29.29 2.80
C LEU A 329 -10.73 30.12 2.14
N GLU A 330 -10.18 31.10 2.86
CA GLU A 330 -9.06 31.97 2.40
C GLU A 330 -9.36 32.69 1.05
N GLY A 331 -10.63 32.91 0.74
CA GLY A 331 -11.11 33.54 -0.49
C GLY A 331 -11.49 32.56 -1.61
N VAL A 332 -11.16 31.27 -1.48
CA VAL A 332 -11.62 30.19 -2.36
C VAL A 332 -13.02 29.74 -1.92
N PRO A 333 -14.01 29.55 -2.81
CA PRO A 333 -15.31 28.99 -2.44
C PRO A 333 -15.16 27.59 -1.81
N ALA A 334 -15.86 27.32 -0.71
CA ALA A 334 -15.72 26.08 0.05
C ALA A 334 -16.03 24.84 -0.80
N TYR A 335 -17.05 24.89 -1.66
CA TYR A 335 -17.34 23.80 -2.62
C TYR A 335 -16.16 23.48 -3.54
N LYS A 336 -15.32 24.46 -3.95
CA LYS A 336 -14.13 24.19 -4.77
C LYS A 336 -13.00 23.53 -3.99
N VAL A 337 -12.91 23.79 -2.68
CA VAL A 337 -11.97 23.08 -1.81
C VAL A 337 -12.42 21.64 -1.61
N TRP A 338 -13.71 21.42 -1.31
CA TRP A 338 -14.33 20.10 -1.23
C TRP A 338 -14.13 19.32 -2.54
N LEU A 339 -14.40 19.93 -3.69
CA LEU A 339 -14.17 19.33 -5.02
C LEU A 339 -12.71 18.95 -5.25
N SER A 340 -11.74 19.74 -4.76
CA SER A 340 -10.32 19.39 -4.94
C SER A 340 -9.92 18.13 -4.17
N ILE A 341 -10.50 17.89 -2.99
CA ILE A 341 -10.34 16.62 -2.26
C ILE A 341 -11.10 15.51 -2.99
N HIS A 342 -12.36 15.76 -3.37
CA HIS A 342 -13.21 14.75 -4.02
C HIS A 342 -12.59 14.25 -5.33
N ALA A 343 -12.09 15.15 -6.19
CA ALA A 343 -11.52 14.81 -7.49
C ALA A 343 -10.20 14.02 -7.37
N VAL A 344 -9.41 14.24 -6.32
CA VAL A 344 -8.21 13.43 -6.02
C VAL A 344 -8.61 12.01 -5.65
N LEU A 345 -9.62 11.83 -4.79
CA LEU A 345 -10.09 10.49 -4.40
C LEU A 345 -10.83 9.76 -5.53
N ASP A 346 -11.54 10.50 -6.39
CA ASP A 346 -12.11 9.97 -7.63
C ASP A 346 -11.02 9.43 -8.57
N PHE A 347 -9.97 10.22 -8.80
CA PHE A 347 -8.89 9.88 -9.71
C PHE A 347 -8.04 8.69 -9.23
N ILE A 348 -7.69 8.66 -7.94
CA ILE A 348 -6.87 7.57 -7.38
C ILE A 348 -7.67 6.26 -7.35
N ILE A 349 -8.95 6.30 -6.93
CA ILE A 349 -9.68 5.11 -6.47
C ILE A 349 -10.95 4.85 -7.29
N GLY A 350 -11.86 5.82 -7.34
CA GLY A 350 -13.13 5.67 -8.06
C GLY A 350 -14.20 6.69 -7.65
N PRO A 351 -15.31 6.77 -8.41
CA PRO A 351 -16.39 7.70 -8.12
C PRO A 351 -17.06 7.38 -6.78
N SER A 352 -17.73 8.37 -6.19
CA SER A 352 -18.66 8.12 -5.09
C SER A 352 -19.74 7.14 -5.60
N ASP A 353 -19.98 6.05 -4.88
CA ASP A 353 -21.09 5.14 -5.22
C ASP A 353 -22.43 5.70 -4.71
N ASP A 354 -22.37 6.56 -3.70
CA ASP A 354 -23.52 7.21 -3.06
C ASP A 354 -23.67 8.68 -3.49
N PRO A 355 -24.90 9.25 -3.57
CA PRO A 355 -25.13 10.67 -3.76
C PRO A 355 -24.44 11.54 -2.71
N GLY A 356 -23.89 12.68 -3.13
CA GLY A 356 -23.22 13.64 -2.26
C GLY A 356 -23.55 15.09 -2.59
N PRO A 357 -22.69 16.04 -2.17
CA PRO A 357 -22.85 17.47 -2.45
C PRO A 357 -22.94 17.88 -3.93
N ILE A 358 -22.55 17.04 -4.89
CA ILE A 358 -22.66 17.34 -6.33
C ILE A 358 -24.10 17.11 -6.79
N GLU A 359 -24.58 15.88 -6.65
CA GLU A 359 -25.87 15.42 -7.14
C GLU A 359 -27.01 16.12 -6.39
N LEU A 360 -26.83 16.30 -5.07
CA LEU A 360 -27.76 17.08 -4.25
C LEU A 360 -27.79 18.56 -4.68
N ASN A 361 -26.67 19.14 -5.10
CA ASN A 361 -26.62 20.52 -5.56
C ASN A 361 -27.37 20.71 -6.90
N GLU A 362 -27.25 19.77 -7.83
CA GLU A 362 -27.99 19.83 -9.11
C GLU A 362 -29.52 19.72 -8.87
N LEU A 363 -29.95 18.79 -8.01
CA LEU A 363 -31.35 18.67 -7.59
C LEU A 363 -31.84 19.90 -6.80
N MET A 364 -30.98 20.51 -5.98
CA MET A 364 -31.32 21.77 -5.31
C MET A 364 -31.49 22.92 -6.32
N GLU A 365 -30.64 23.04 -7.35
CA GLU A 365 -30.81 24.10 -8.36
C GLU A 365 -32.05 23.88 -9.25
N SER A 366 -32.49 22.64 -9.50
CA SER A 366 -33.70 22.38 -10.30
C SER A 366 -34.99 22.85 -9.60
N VAL A 367 -35.08 22.66 -8.27
CA VAL A 367 -36.27 22.98 -7.45
C VAL A 367 -36.23 24.39 -6.87
N TYR A 368 -35.09 24.79 -6.29
CA TYR A 368 -34.96 26.08 -5.61
C TYR A 368 -34.53 27.21 -6.56
N GLY A 369 -33.93 26.88 -7.70
CA GLY A 369 -33.23 27.81 -8.60
C GLY A 369 -31.77 28.00 -8.19
N SER A 370 -30.98 28.74 -8.96
CA SER A 370 -29.54 28.92 -8.67
C SER A 370 -29.22 29.98 -7.61
N ASP A 371 -30.17 30.86 -7.25
CA ASP A 371 -30.01 31.85 -6.17
C ASP A 371 -30.64 31.32 -4.87
N ILE A 372 -30.07 30.23 -4.34
CA ILE A 372 -30.54 29.54 -3.11
C ILE A 372 -30.06 30.30 -1.87
N TYR A 373 -30.93 30.41 -0.86
CA TYR A 373 -30.66 30.99 0.46
C TYR A 373 -31.52 30.31 1.54
N LEU A 374 -31.16 30.47 2.82
CA LEU A 374 -31.75 29.73 3.95
C LEU A 374 -33.28 29.78 3.99
N GLU A 375 -33.89 30.96 3.82
CA GLU A 375 -35.35 31.12 3.90
C GLU A 375 -36.11 30.41 2.76
N LEU A 376 -35.46 30.00 1.66
CA LEU A 376 -36.08 29.16 0.64
C LEU A 376 -36.22 27.69 1.09
N LEU A 377 -35.33 27.20 1.96
CA LEU A 377 -35.35 25.81 2.43
C LEU A 377 -36.47 25.55 3.46
N GLN A 378 -37.03 26.61 4.03
CA GLN A 378 -38.23 26.58 4.87
C GLN A 378 -39.53 26.35 4.08
N ASP A 379 -39.53 26.53 2.76
CA ASP A 379 -40.69 26.36 1.89
C ASP A 379 -41.08 24.87 1.80
N GLU A 380 -42.24 24.54 2.39
CA GLU A 380 -42.74 23.17 2.48
C GLU A 380 -43.26 22.66 1.13
N ASP A 381 -43.86 23.51 0.29
CA ASP A 381 -44.32 23.09 -1.04
C ASP A 381 -43.10 22.72 -1.92
N LYS A 382 -42.02 23.51 -1.86
CA LYS A 382 -40.74 23.18 -2.51
C LYS A 382 -40.05 21.96 -1.91
N TRP A 383 -40.17 21.72 -0.60
CA TRP A 383 -39.61 20.51 0.01
C TRP A 383 -40.32 19.25 -0.50
N GLN A 384 -41.65 19.28 -0.67
CA GLN A 384 -42.38 18.17 -1.29
C GLN A 384 -42.04 18.02 -2.78
N GLU A 385 -41.79 19.12 -3.51
CA GLU A 385 -41.28 19.09 -4.89
C GLU A 385 -39.89 18.46 -4.99
N PHE A 386 -38.98 18.78 -4.07
CA PHE A 386 -37.66 18.16 -3.93
C PHE A 386 -37.77 16.66 -3.65
N LEU A 387 -38.56 16.26 -2.63
CA LEU A 387 -38.76 14.84 -2.29
C LEU A 387 -39.36 14.04 -3.45
N SER A 388 -40.14 14.67 -4.32
CA SER A 388 -40.72 14.01 -5.51
C SER A 388 -39.70 13.67 -6.61
N GLN A 389 -38.50 14.26 -6.56
CA GLN A 389 -37.40 14.08 -7.53
C GLN A 389 -36.20 13.32 -6.94
N VAL A 390 -36.23 12.92 -5.66
CA VAL A 390 -35.13 12.16 -5.01
C VAL A 390 -34.84 10.82 -5.72
N GLU A 391 -35.84 10.19 -6.35
CA GLU A 391 -35.68 8.94 -7.10
C GLU A 391 -34.75 9.08 -8.34
N ASP A 392 -34.62 10.31 -8.88
CA ASP A 392 -33.81 10.64 -10.07
C ASP A 392 -32.31 10.80 -9.75
N LEU A 393 -31.94 10.89 -8.46
CA LEU A 393 -30.54 10.78 -8.01
C LEU A 393 -30.00 9.35 -8.31
N PRO A 394 -28.67 9.15 -8.41
CA PRO A 394 -28.10 7.83 -8.63
C PRO A 394 -28.34 6.88 -7.45
N ALA A 395 -28.42 5.58 -7.75
CA ALA A 395 -28.50 4.49 -6.77
C ALA A 395 -27.10 3.85 -6.58
N PRO A 396 -26.71 3.44 -5.37
CA PRO A 396 -25.44 2.76 -5.13
C PRO A 396 -25.42 1.35 -5.75
N GLN A 397 -24.24 0.94 -6.20
CA GLN A 397 -24.00 -0.34 -6.88
C GLN A 397 -23.39 -1.40 -5.94
N ILE A 398 -22.91 -1.00 -4.75
CA ILE A 398 -22.29 -1.84 -3.72
C ILE A 398 -23.01 -1.62 -2.37
N ASN A 399 -23.42 -2.69 -1.69
CA ASN A 399 -24.21 -2.59 -0.44
C ASN A 399 -23.35 -2.09 0.73
N SER A 400 -23.61 -0.85 1.19
CA SER A 400 -22.89 -0.22 2.32
C SER A 400 -23.71 -0.07 3.61
N THR A 401 -25.04 -0.18 3.51
CA THR A 401 -26.06 0.09 4.57
C THR A 401 -26.66 -1.15 5.21
N PHE A 402 -26.20 -2.35 4.83
CA PHE A 402 -26.71 -3.65 5.30
C PHE A 402 -28.14 -3.99 4.83
N GLN A 403 -28.52 -3.60 3.61
CA GLN A 403 -29.78 -4.06 3.00
C GLN A 403 -29.79 -5.60 2.88
N ASP A 404 -30.95 -6.23 3.09
CA ASP A 404 -31.11 -7.69 2.92
C ASP A 404 -31.07 -8.10 1.43
N THR A 405 -31.40 -7.20 0.51
CA THR A 405 -31.37 -7.44 -0.94
C THR A 405 -30.89 -6.23 -1.76
N SER A 406 -30.26 -6.51 -2.90
CA SER A 406 -29.93 -5.50 -3.93
C SER A 406 -31.14 -4.93 -4.67
N LEU A 407 -32.35 -5.46 -4.46
CA LEU A 407 -33.59 -4.78 -4.89
C LEU A 407 -33.91 -3.57 -4.00
N GLU A 408 -33.48 -3.58 -2.73
CA GLU A 408 -33.62 -2.42 -1.84
C GLU A 408 -32.55 -1.36 -2.14
N MET A 409 -31.38 -1.76 -2.64
CA MET A 409 -30.35 -0.83 -3.14
C MET A 409 -30.82 -0.01 -4.36
N GLU A 410 -31.64 -0.58 -5.26
CA GLU A 410 -32.25 0.17 -6.38
C GLU A 410 -33.10 1.37 -5.90
N PHE A 411 -33.48 1.39 -4.62
CA PHE A 411 -34.24 2.44 -3.95
C PHE A 411 -33.42 3.29 -2.95
N GLU A 412 -32.18 2.95 -2.60
CA GLU A 412 -31.33 3.79 -1.74
C GLU A 412 -30.93 5.08 -2.47
N ARG A 413 -31.02 6.24 -1.80
CA ARG A 413 -30.69 7.59 -2.32
C ARG A 413 -30.05 8.45 -1.23
N ASP A 414 -29.25 7.82 -0.39
CA ASP A 414 -28.87 8.39 0.90
C ASP A 414 -27.62 9.27 0.76
N TRP A 415 -27.74 10.54 1.17
CA TRP A 415 -26.67 11.52 1.00
C TRP A 415 -25.52 11.27 1.97
N ARG A 416 -24.28 11.38 1.47
CA ARG A 416 -23.04 11.28 2.26
C ARG A 416 -22.10 12.42 1.89
N PHE A 417 -21.43 13.04 2.87
CA PHE A 417 -20.57 14.20 2.62
C PHE A 417 -19.28 13.87 1.84
N MET A 418 -18.74 12.66 2.05
CA MET A 418 -17.59 12.10 1.31
C MET A 418 -17.78 10.59 1.10
N GLY A 419 -18.83 10.20 0.35
CA GLY A 419 -19.23 8.81 0.14
C GLY A 419 -18.12 7.82 -0.24
N GLN A 420 -18.33 6.54 0.09
CA GLN A 420 -17.36 5.47 -0.18
C GLN A 420 -17.24 5.23 -1.70
N ARG A 421 -16.10 4.72 -2.15
CA ARG A 421 -15.77 4.72 -3.60
C ARG A 421 -16.13 3.40 -4.29
N PHE A 422 -16.78 3.51 -5.43
CA PHE A 422 -17.05 2.38 -6.30
C PHE A 422 -15.74 1.75 -6.79
N THR A 423 -15.65 0.42 -6.74
CA THR A 423 -14.52 -0.35 -7.28
C THR A 423 -15.01 -1.60 -8.01
N LEU A 424 -14.37 -1.90 -9.15
CA LEU A 424 -14.79 -2.98 -10.05
C LEU A 424 -14.82 -4.35 -9.36
N ASP A 425 -13.80 -4.68 -8.55
CA ASP A 425 -13.73 -5.92 -7.79
C ASP A 425 -14.84 -6.02 -6.72
N GLY A 426 -15.15 -4.91 -6.03
CA GLY A 426 -16.24 -4.84 -5.08
C GLY A 426 -17.61 -5.08 -5.73
N PHE A 427 -17.82 -4.51 -6.92
CA PHE A 427 -19.02 -4.75 -7.73
C PHE A 427 -19.10 -6.20 -8.23
N ILE A 428 -18.01 -6.76 -8.77
CA ILE A 428 -17.93 -8.16 -9.20
C ILE A 428 -18.30 -9.10 -8.04
N PHE A 429 -17.77 -8.85 -6.84
CA PHE A 429 -18.12 -9.62 -5.65
C PHE A 429 -19.61 -9.46 -5.27
N GLN A 430 -20.15 -8.24 -5.28
CA GLN A 430 -21.58 -7.99 -5.03
C GLN A 430 -22.49 -8.74 -6.02
N GLN A 431 -22.06 -8.95 -7.26
CA GLN A 431 -22.80 -9.73 -8.27
C GLN A 431 -22.67 -11.25 -8.16
N LEU A 432 -21.75 -11.74 -7.31
CA LEU A 432 -21.41 -13.17 -7.12
C LEU A 432 -21.70 -13.71 -5.72
N ILE A 433 -22.32 -12.92 -4.83
CA ILE A 433 -22.80 -13.32 -3.49
C ILE A 433 -24.34 -13.37 -3.43
N THR A 434 -24.91 -13.42 -2.23
CA THR A 434 -26.34 -13.67 -1.98
C THR A 434 -27.26 -12.59 -2.57
N ASP A 435 -28.54 -12.94 -2.68
CA ASP A 435 -29.54 -12.45 -3.64
C ASP A 435 -29.21 -12.77 -5.11
N LYS A 436 -28.02 -12.42 -5.63
CA LYS A 436 -27.62 -12.73 -7.02
C LYS A 436 -27.26 -14.21 -7.20
N VAL A 437 -26.60 -14.81 -6.22
CA VAL A 437 -26.16 -16.22 -6.17
C VAL A 437 -26.70 -16.88 -4.90
N THR A 438 -27.66 -17.79 -5.07
CA THR A 438 -28.54 -18.18 -3.96
C THR A 438 -27.82 -19.05 -2.90
N ARG A 439 -27.74 -18.54 -1.66
CA ARG A 439 -27.05 -19.14 -0.48
C ARG A 439 -25.51 -19.05 -0.50
N ARG A 440 -24.92 -18.15 -1.30
CA ARG A 440 -23.48 -17.87 -1.26
C ARG A 440 -23.23 -16.61 -0.44
N ALA A 441 -22.83 -16.75 0.82
CA ALA A 441 -22.68 -15.61 1.74
C ALA A 441 -21.46 -14.72 1.40
N PHE A 442 -20.37 -15.34 0.95
CA PHE A 442 -19.08 -14.69 0.71
C PHE A 442 -18.53 -15.00 -0.69
N PRO A 443 -17.71 -14.09 -1.27
CA PRO A 443 -16.97 -14.34 -2.50
C PRO A 443 -15.69 -15.15 -2.20
N LYS A 444 -14.85 -15.35 -3.21
CA LYS A 444 -13.46 -15.82 -3.09
C LYS A 444 -12.56 -14.98 -3.99
N GLY A 445 -11.27 -14.85 -3.68
CA GLY A 445 -10.32 -14.15 -4.57
C GLY A 445 -10.31 -14.75 -5.98
N LEU A 446 -10.47 -16.08 -6.08
CA LEU A 446 -10.62 -16.81 -7.34
C LEU A 446 -11.78 -16.32 -8.23
N ASP A 447 -12.84 -15.73 -7.67
CA ASP A 447 -13.94 -15.17 -8.48
C ASP A 447 -13.44 -14.06 -9.39
N LEU A 448 -12.59 -13.16 -8.86
CA LEU A 448 -12.02 -12.05 -9.62
C LEU A 448 -11.09 -12.56 -10.72
N ALA A 449 -10.24 -13.54 -10.40
CA ALA A 449 -9.36 -14.18 -11.39
C ALA A 449 -10.13 -14.92 -12.48
N ALA A 450 -11.27 -15.55 -12.15
CA ALA A 450 -12.15 -16.19 -13.13
C ALA A 450 -12.91 -15.17 -14.01
N VAL A 451 -13.36 -14.04 -13.43
CA VAL A 451 -13.97 -12.95 -14.19
C VAL A 451 -12.98 -12.30 -15.16
N TYR A 452 -11.70 -12.22 -14.79
CA TYR A 452 -10.62 -11.78 -15.69
C TYR A 452 -10.10 -12.90 -16.62
N GLY A 453 -10.81 -14.04 -16.74
CA GLY A 453 -10.57 -15.07 -17.76
C GLY A 453 -9.70 -16.26 -17.36
N SER A 454 -9.33 -16.42 -16.09
CA SER A 454 -8.47 -17.54 -15.65
C SER A 454 -9.23 -18.88 -15.59
N ALA A 455 -8.99 -19.73 -16.58
CA ALA A 455 -9.51 -21.10 -16.62
C ALA A 455 -9.03 -21.97 -15.43
N GLU A 456 -7.80 -21.75 -14.95
CA GLU A 456 -7.27 -22.40 -13.76
C GLU A 456 -8.01 -21.95 -12.46
N ALA A 457 -8.51 -20.72 -12.40
CA ALA A 457 -9.37 -20.26 -11.31
C ALA A 457 -10.78 -20.88 -11.39
N GLU A 458 -11.45 -20.86 -12.55
CA GLU A 458 -12.76 -21.53 -12.77
C GLU A 458 -12.72 -23.03 -12.38
N LYS A 459 -11.61 -23.70 -12.72
CA LYS A 459 -11.36 -25.09 -12.34
C LYS A 459 -11.22 -25.27 -10.82
N SER A 460 -10.54 -24.36 -10.12
CA SER A 460 -10.41 -24.39 -8.65
C SER A 460 -11.73 -24.09 -7.94
N LEU A 461 -12.51 -23.13 -8.44
CA LEU A 461 -13.87 -22.83 -7.98
C LEU A 461 -14.78 -24.07 -8.14
N THR A 462 -14.68 -24.76 -9.28
CA THR A 462 -15.42 -26.00 -9.53
C THR A 462 -14.98 -27.14 -8.61
N LEU A 463 -13.67 -27.33 -8.39
CA LEU A 463 -13.14 -28.37 -7.50
C LEU A 463 -13.46 -28.13 -6.03
N THR A 464 -13.63 -26.87 -5.61
CA THR A 464 -14.04 -26.50 -4.25
C THR A 464 -15.57 -26.42 -4.08
N GLY A 465 -16.35 -26.60 -5.15
CA GLY A 465 -17.80 -26.72 -5.13
C GLY A 465 -18.59 -25.42 -5.35
N GLU A 466 -17.92 -24.29 -5.63
CA GLU A 466 -18.55 -22.98 -5.80
C GLU A 466 -19.54 -22.96 -6.98
N THR A 467 -19.22 -23.65 -8.08
CA THR A 467 -20.14 -23.79 -9.23
C THR A 467 -21.39 -24.63 -8.92
N GLY A 468 -21.50 -25.19 -7.71
CA GLY A 468 -22.71 -25.80 -7.18
C GLY A 468 -23.74 -24.82 -6.58
N TYR A 469 -23.39 -23.54 -6.40
CA TYR A 469 -24.36 -22.53 -5.94
C TYR A 469 -25.34 -22.15 -7.08
N PRO A 470 -26.66 -22.15 -6.84
CA PRO A 470 -27.65 -21.73 -7.84
C PRO A 470 -27.38 -20.33 -8.38
N ASN A 471 -27.54 -20.19 -9.70
CA ASN A 471 -27.24 -18.98 -10.49
C ASN A 471 -25.75 -18.58 -10.59
N TYR A 472 -24.82 -19.20 -9.85
CA TYR A 472 -23.39 -18.80 -9.84
C TYR A 472 -22.78 -18.74 -11.24
N THR A 473 -22.80 -19.84 -12.00
CA THR A 473 -22.19 -19.88 -13.35
C THR A 473 -22.83 -18.87 -14.31
N GLN A 474 -24.14 -18.59 -14.16
CA GLN A 474 -24.79 -17.58 -15.00
C GLN A 474 -24.42 -16.14 -14.61
N GLN A 475 -24.15 -15.87 -13.33
CA GLN A 475 -23.61 -14.58 -12.89
C GLN A 475 -22.13 -14.43 -13.27
N LEU A 476 -21.34 -15.49 -13.18
CA LEU A 476 -19.91 -15.49 -13.56
C LEU A 476 -19.74 -15.14 -15.04
N GLU A 477 -20.48 -15.80 -15.95
CA GLU A 477 -20.41 -15.49 -17.39
C GLU A 477 -20.92 -14.07 -17.71
N LYS A 478 -21.90 -13.54 -16.97
CA LYS A 478 -22.30 -12.12 -17.10
C LYS A 478 -21.19 -11.17 -16.68
N MET A 479 -20.48 -11.46 -15.60
CA MET A 479 -19.38 -10.61 -15.12
C MET A 479 -18.17 -10.66 -16.05
N LYS A 480 -17.89 -11.83 -16.65
CA LYS A 480 -16.90 -11.97 -17.73
C LYS A 480 -17.27 -11.10 -18.93
N HIS A 481 -18.47 -11.23 -19.49
CA HIS A 481 -18.92 -10.39 -20.60
C HIS A 481 -18.97 -8.88 -20.24
N PHE A 482 -19.41 -8.52 -19.03
CA PHE A 482 -19.39 -7.13 -18.57
C PHE A 482 -17.96 -6.55 -18.60
N VAL A 483 -16.97 -7.31 -18.12
CA VAL A 483 -15.55 -6.91 -18.12
C VAL A 483 -14.95 -6.91 -19.53
N GLU A 484 -15.37 -7.82 -20.42
CA GLU A 484 -15.02 -7.82 -21.85
C GLU A 484 -15.59 -6.62 -22.62
N GLU A 485 -16.72 -6.07 -22.18
CA GLU A 485 -17.39 -4.89 -22.78
C GLU A 485 -16.90 -3.54 -22.20
N LEU A 486 -16.01 -3.54 -21.19
CA LEU A 486 -15.44 -2.29 -20.64
C LEU A 486 -14.46 -1.63 -21.64
N PRO A 487 -14.59 -0.32 -21.91
CA PRO A 487 -13.72 0.40 -22.85
C PRO A 487 -12.29 0.58 -22.30
N GLU A 488 -11.32 0.83 -23.19
CA GLU A 488 -9.89 1.00 -22.82
C GLU A 488 -9.68 2.20 -21.89
N GLU A 489 -10.48 3.25 -22.06
CA GLU A 489 -10.55 4.44 -21.22
C GLU A 489 -10.87 4.08 -19.76
N PHE A 490 -11.79 3.13 -19.49
CA PHE A 490 -12.12 2.70 -18.13
C PHE A 490 -10.90 2.15 -17.38
N TRP A 491 -10.00 1.47 -18.09
CA TRP A 491 -8.78 0.88 -17.54
C TRP A 491 -7.62 1.87 -17.40
N THR A 492 -7.71 3.05 -18.02
CA THR A 492 -6.59 3.99 -18.15
C THR A 492 -6.85 5.36 -17.51
N ASP A 493 -8.12 5.75 -17.30
CA ASP A 493 -8.54 7.01 -16.68
C ASP A 493 -8.15 7.16 -15.20
N ARG A 494 -8.04 6.05 -14.46
CA ARG A 494 -7.89 6.04 -12.98
C ARG A 494 -6.84 5.04 -12.51
N PHE A 495 -6.11 5.39 -11.45
CA PHE A 495 -4.99 4.57 -10.94
C PHE A 495 -5.39 3.16 -10.50
N TYR A 496 -6.44 3.03 -9.67
CA TYR A 496 -6.95 1.74 -9.19
C TYR A 496 -7.40 0.79 -10.32
N ASN A 497 -7.92 1.33 -11.42
CA ASN A 497 -8.26 0.55 -12.60
C ASN A 497 -7.02 0.18 -13.42
N ALA A 498 -6.06 1.10 -13.58
CA ALA A 498 -4.79 0.83 -14.28
C ALA A 498 -3.94 -0.25 -13.58
N TRP A 499 -3.99 -0.33 -12.25
CA TRP A 499 -3.39 -1.45 -11.51
C TRP A 499 -4.14 -2.76 -11.80
N GLN A 500 -5.47 -2.79 -11.68
CA GLN A 500 -6.24 -4.01 -12.01
C GLN A 500 -6.06 -4.45 -13.48
N PHE A 501 -5.82 -3.53 -14.41
CA PHE A 501 -5.52 -3.84 -15.80
C PHE A 501 -4.25 -4.68 -15.95
N SER A 502 -3.23 -4.48 -15.09
CA SER A 502 -2.02 -5.32 -15.07
C SER A 502 -2.30 -6.77 -14.65
N PHE A 503 -3.33 -7.03 -13.82
CA PHE A 503 -3.71 -8.38 -13.41
C PHE A 503 -4.16 -9.26 -14.59
N GLN A 504 -4.87 -8.67 -15.56
CA GLN A 504 -5.22 -9.37 -16.80
C GLN A 504 -3.97 -9.84 -17.56
N ALA A 505 -2.96 -8.97 -17.70
CA ALA A 505 -1.69 -9.30 -18.34
C ALA A 505 -0.87 -10.33 -17.54
N GLN A 506 -1.01 -10.40 -16.22
CA GLN A 506 -0.42 -11.48 -15.43
C GLN A 506 -1.06 -12.82 -15.78
N ILE A 507 -2.39 -12.96 -15.62
CA ILE A 507 -3.07 -14.25 -15.74
C ILE A 507 -3.31 -14.72 -17.18
N GLU A 508 -3.11 -13.86 -18.19
CA GLU A 508 -3.24 -14.20 -19.61
C GLU A 508 -2.47 -15.49 -19.97
N PRO A 509 -3.10 -16.50 -20.61
CA PRO A 509 -2.46 -17.76 -20.98
C PRO A 509 -1.25 -17.58 -21.92
N LYS A 510 -0.04 -17.64 -21.34
CA LYS A 510 1.22 -17.43 -22.04
C LYS A 510 1.45 -18.48 -23.15
N GLY A 511 1.49 -18.00 -24.40
CA GLY A 511 1.58 -18.80 -25.62
C GLY A 511 3.00 -19.28 -25.97
N LEU A 512 3.20 -19.72 -27.22
CA LEU A 512 4.50 -20.24 -27.69
C LEU A 512 5.63 -19.21 -27.58
N SER A 513 5.32 -17.93 -27.77
CA SER A 513 6.24 -16.78 -27.67
C SER A 513 6.69 -16.44 -26.24
N TYR A 514 6.39 -17.29 -25.26
CA TYR A 514 6.88 -17.22 -23.87
C TYR A 514 7.63 -18.51 -23.48
N PRO A 515 8.58 -18.47 -22.52
CA PRO A 515 9.39 -19.64 -22.14
C PRO A 515 8.54 -20.83 -21.72
N SER A 516 9.02 -22.04 -21.98
CA SER A 516 8.23 -23.26 -21.80
C SER A 516 7.71 -23.49 -20.37
N TYR A 517 8.33 -22.89 -19.35
CA TYR A 517 7.83 -22.94 -17.97
C TYR A 517 6.54 -22.13 -17.79
N MET A 518 6.43 -20.94 -18.41
CA MET A 518 5.25 -20.07 -18.33
C MET A 518 4.01 -20.68 -19.01
N GLN A 519 4.23 -21.51 -20.03
CA GLN A 519 3.17 -22.21 -20.75
C GLN A 519 2.43 -23.26 -19.87
N THR A 520 3.04 -23.68 -18.75
CA THR A 520 2.52 -24.78 -17.91
C THR A 520 1.29 -24.37 -17.09
N PRO A 521 0.36 -25.31 -16.80
CA PRO A 521 -0.74 -25.06 -15.86
C PRO A 521 -0.23 -24.75 -14.44
N ALA A 522 0.91 -25.31 -14.04
CA ALA A 522 1.56 -25.01 -12.76
C ALA A 522 1.93 -23.52 -12.66
N TRP A 523 2.52 -22.94 -13.72
CA TRP A 523 2.85 -21.51 -13.72
C TRP A 523 1.61 -20.64 -13.61
N ARG A 524 0.50 -20.99 -14.30
CA ARG A 524 -0.75 -20.23 -14.20
C ARG A 524 -1.34 -20.22 -12.78
N TYR A 525 -1.08 -21.23 -11.95
CA TYR A 525 -1.41 -21.17 -10.52
C TYR A 525 -0.49 -20.24 -9.72
N LYS A 526 0.79 -20.09 -10.12
CA LYS A 526 1.64 -18.99 -9.62
C LYS A 526 1.08 -17.64 -10.06
N GLU A 527 0.66 -17.47 -11.33
CA GLU A 527 0.12 -16.19 -11.82
C GLU A 527 -1.13 -15.74 -11.04
N ILE A 528 -2.04 -16.68 -10.71
CA ILE A 528 -3.17 -16.43 -9.82
C ILE A 528 -2.68 -16.01 -8.42
N ASN A 529 -1.64 -16.64 -7.87
CA ASN A 529 -1.07 -16.25 -6.58
C ASN A 529 -0.47 -14.84 -6.61
N SER A 530 0.32 -14.50 -7.63
CA SER A 530 0.87 -13.14 -7.83
C SER A 530 -0.24 -12.10 -7.92
N MET A 531 -1.27 -12.36 -8.75
CA MET A 531 -2.45 -11.50 -8.87
C MET A 531 -3.17 -11.33 -7.54
N LEU A 532 -3.54 -12.41 -6.85
CA LEU A 532 -4.36 -12.32 -5.63
C LEU A 532 -3.60 -11.73 -4.44
N SER A 533 -2.27 -11.91 -4.40
CA SER A 533 -1.42 -11.24 -3.42
C SER A 533 -1.34 -9.73 -3.67
N SER A 534 -1.18 -9.31 -4.92
CA SER A 534 -1.18 -7.88 -5.26
C SER A 534 -2.58 -7.25 -5.16
N TRP A 535 -3.65 -7.99 -5.44
CA TRP A 535 -5.02 -7.53 -5.18
C TRP A 535 -5.28 -7.36 -3.68
N ALA A 536 -4.78 -8.26 -2.82
CA ALA A 536 -4.85 -8.06 -1.37
C ALA A 536 -4.11 -6.77 -0.94
N GLN A 537 -2.92 -6.51 -1.49
CA GLN A 537 -2.17 -5.26 -1.32
C GLN A 537 -2.87 -4.01 -1.91
N LEU A 538 -3.66 -4.17 -2.97
CA LEU A 538 -4.45 -3.07 -3.54
C LEU A 538 -5.67 -2.72 -2.66
N LYS A 539 -6.35 -3.70 -2.06
CA LYS A 539 -7.45 -3.43 -1.09
C LYS A 539 -6.91 -2.73 0.15
N HIS A 540 -5.87 -3.35 0.72
CA HIS A 540 -4.96 -2.81 1.72
C HIS A 540 -4.70 -1.31 1.52
N ASP A 541 -4.09 -0.86 0.42
CA ASP A 541 -3.73 0.57 0.34
C ASP A 541 -4.95 1.54 0.34
N THR A 542 -6.10 1.17 -0.24
CA THR A 542 -7.19 2.12 -0.54
C THR A 542 -8.31 2.28 0.50
N ILE A 543 -8.26 1.56 1.63
CA ILE A 543 -9.27 1.56 2.74
C ILE A 543 -10.31 2.64 2.85
N LEU A 544 -9.82 3.85 3.18
CA LEU A 544 -10.61 4.83 3.89
C LEU A 544 -11.77 5.30 3.00
N TYR A 545 -11.55 4.99 1.73
CA TYR A 545 -12.35 5.02 0.57
C TYR A 545 -12.84 3.57 0.21
N THR A 546 -12.04 2.46 0.33
CA THR A 546 -12.39 1.02 0.01
C THR A 546 -11.77 -0.24 0.78
N LYS A 547 -11.70 -0.32 2.14
CA LYS A 547 -11.21 -1.39 3.11
C LYS A 547 -9.74 -2.03 3.09
N MET A 548 -8.92 -1.97 4.20
CA MET A 548 -7.41 -2.21 4.34
C MET A 548 -6.83 -3.19 5.41
N PRO A 549 -5.45 -3.30 5.60
CA PRO A 549 -4.50 -2.49 6.47
C PRO A 549 -3.18 -2.05 5.73
N GLU A 550 -1.86 -1.96 6.07
CA GLU A 550 -0.84 -2.20 7.14
C GLU A 550 0.44 -1.28 7.03
N GLY A 551 1.43 -1.36 7.95
CA GLY A 551 2.81 -0.81 7.79
C GLY A 551 3.94 -1.33 8.76
N LEU A 552 5.14 -0.70 8.75
CA LEU A 552 6.28 -0.68 9.73
C LEU A 552 7.39 -1.78 9.81
N GLY A 553 8.56 -1.54 9.18
CA GLY A 553 9.94 -1.80 9.69
C GLY A 553 10.80 -3.07 9.37
N GLY A 554 12.10 -2.86 9.06
CA GLY A 554 13.25 -3.81 9.08
C GLY A 554 14.49 -3.45 8.19
N GLY A 555 15.76 -3.49 8.67
CA GLY A 555 16.96 -3.20 7.79
C GLY A 555 18.37 -3.08 8.42
N GLY A 556 19.44 -3.09 7.59
CA GLY A 556 20.88 -3.03 7.95
C GLY A 556 21.88 -2.88 6.74
N PRO A 557 23.22 -2.81 6.95
CA PRO A 557 24.18 -2.21 5.98
C PRO A 557 24.81 -3.10 4.88
N PRO A 558 25.44 -2.51 3.81
CA PRO A 558 25.58 -3.16 2.51
C PRO A 558 27.00 -3.11 1.88
N VAL A 559 27.13 -3.74 0.70
CA VAL A 559 28.40 -3.87 -0.03
C VAL A 559 28.17 -4.14 -1.57
N SER A 560 29.23 -4.45 -2.36
CA SER A 560 29.43 -4.27 -3.84
C SER A 560 28.50 -4.96 -4.88
N GLY A 561 29.01 -5.20 -6.11
CA GLY A 561 28.28 -5.20 -7.40
C GLY A 561 27.60 -6.50 -7.87
N PRO A 562 26.86 -6.44 -9.00
CA PRO A 562 25.80 -7.39 -9.34
C PRO A 562 26.29 -8.71 -9.93
N ALA A 563 25.58 -9.79 -9.60
CA ALA A 563 25.58 -11.03 -10.37
C ALA A 563 24.70 -10.90 -11.62
N PRO A 564 24.78 -11.84 -12.58
CA PRO A 564 23.75 -12.00 -13.60
C PRO A 564 22.38 -12.11 -12.95
N ALA A 565 21.42 -11.40 -13.51
CA ALA A 565 20.04 -11.39 -13.05
C ALA A 565 19.12 -11.55 -14.26
N TYR A 566 17.89 -11.99 -13.99
CA TYR A 566 16.87 -12.30 -14.97
C TYR A 566 15.56 -11.65 -14.51
N VAL A 567 14.78 -11.09 -15.41
CA VAL A 567 13.44 -10.57 -15.08
C VAL A 567 12.38 -11.59 -15.49
N GLU A 568 11.30 -11.72 -14.71
CA GLU A 568 10.20 -12.60 -15.08
C GLU A 568 9.59 -12.09 -16.39
N PRO A 569 9.63 -12.85 -17.50
CA PRO A 569 9.50 -12.27 -18.84
C PRO A 569 8.04 -12.06 -19.24
N ASN A 570 7.40 -11.07 -18.61
CA ASN A 570 6.02 -10.66 -18.82
C ASN A 570 5.91 -9.14 -19.07
N PRO A 571 6.34 -8.64 -20.26
CA PRO A 571 6.51 -7.20 -20.50
C PRO A 571 5.25 -6.36 -20.28
N ASN A 572 4.08 -6.89 -20.67
CA ASN A 572 2.80 -6.18 -20.57
C ASN A 572 2.34 -5.95 -19.11
N VAL A 573 2.81 -6.74 -18.14
CA VAL A 573 2.61 -6.42 -16.71
C VAL A 573 3.42 -5.19 -16.33
N TYR A 574 4.72 -5.17 -16.66
CA TYR A 574 5.58 -4.03 -16.32
C TYR A 574 5.16 -2.74 -17.01
N TYR A 575 4.73 -2.79 -18.28
CA TYR A 575 4.24 -1.60 -18.98
C TYR A 575 2.90 -1.07 -18.43
N ARG A 576 1.97 -1.95 -18.02
CA ARG A 576 0.72 -1.52 -17.36
C ARG A 576 0.98 -0.89 -15.98
N LEU A 577 1.95 -1.42 -15.22
CA LEU A 577 2.40 -0.83 -13.95
C LEU A 577 3.17 0.50 -14.15
N ALA A 578 4.01 0.60 -15.18
CA ALA A 578 4.71 1.83 -15.59
C ALA A 578 3.73 2.93 -16.04
N PHE A 579 2.62 2.55 -16.68
CA PHE A 579 1.53 3.47 -17.00
C PHE A 579 0.80 3.91 -15.72
N ALA A 580 0.36 2.97 -14.87
CA ALA A 580 -0.37 3.29 -13.64
C ALA A 580 0.39 4.28 -12.73
N THR A 581 1.68 4.03 -12.51
CA THR A 581 2.57 4.91 -11.72
C THR A 581 2.72 6.32 -12.31
N ARG A 582 2.94 6.43 -13.63
CA ARG A 582 3.06 7.74 -14.31
C ARG A 582 1.75 8.52 -14.32
N THR A 583 0.65 7.85 -14.66
CA THR A 583 -0.69 8.44 -14.63
C THR A 583 -1.00 9.00 -13.24
N LEU A 584 -0.74 8.24 -12.17
CA LEU A 584 -0.91 8.71 -10.80
C LEU A 584 -0.03 9.93 -10.46
N TYR A 585 1.23 9.95 -10.90
CA TYR A 585 2.11 11.11 -10.76
C TYR A 585 1.58 12.36 -11.48
N ASP A 586 1.20 12.23 -12.76
CA ASP A 586 0.74 13.35 -13.59
C ASP A 586 -0.60 13.92 -13.07
N GLY A 587 -1.54 13.05 -12.68
CA GLY A 587 -2.85 13.42 -12.17
C GLY A 587 -2.83 14.13 -10.81
N LEU A 588 -1.88 13.80 -9.93
CA LEU A 588 -1.76 14.44 -8.62
C LEU A 588 -0.89 15.70 -8.63
N SER A 589 0.14 15.76 -9.49
CA SER A 589 1.14 16.84 -9.48
C SER A 589 0.53 18.24 -9.57
N ALA A 590 -0.48 18.44 -10.41
CA ALA A 590 -1.12 19.75 -10.58
C ALA A 590 -1.90 20.21 -9.32
N THR A 591 -2.63 19.29 -8.66
CA THR A 591 -3.44 19.61 -7.47
C THR A 591 -2.57 19.77 -6.23
N ILE A 592 -1.56 18.91 -6.04
CA ILE A 592 -0.59 19.04 -4.95
C ILE A 592 0.16 20.37 -5.05
N PHE A 593 0.58 20.77 -6.25
CA PHE A 593 1.24 22.07 -6.47
C PHE A 593 0.31 23.26 -6.16
N ASP A 594 -0.99 23.20 -6.51
CA ASP A 594 -1.94 24.26 -6.13
C ASP A 594 -2.11 24.36 -4.61
N TRP A 595 -2.26 23.24 -3.91
CA TRP A 595 -2.34 23.20 -2.43
C TRP A 595 -1.05 23.70 -1.75
N GLN A 596 0.14 23.34 -2.28
CA GLN A 596 1.43 23.85 -1.80
C GLN A 596 1.52 25.37 -1.96
N ASN A 597 1.18 25.92 -3.12
CA ASN A 597 1.23 27.38 -3.38
C ASN A 597 0.26 28.18 -2.48
N ARG A 598 -0.81 27.56 -1.97
CA ARG A 598 -1.74 28.16 -1.00
C ARG A 598 -1.26 28.06 0.45
N GLY A 599 -0.19 27.32 0.75
CA GLY A 599 0.20 27.01 2.12
C GLY A 599 -0.82 26.11 2.84
N TRP A 600 -1.48 25.22 2.09
CA TRP A 600 -2.44 24.26 2.63
C TRP A 600 -1.80 22.93 3.01
N VAL A 601 -0.72 22.55 2.33
CA VAL A 601 0.10 21.38 2.70
C VAL A 601 0.99 21.73 3.89
N GLN A 602 0.90 20.95 4.96
CA GLN A 602 1.70 21.05 6.18
C GLN A 602 2.89 20.10 6.10
N SER A 603 3.96 20.53 5.42
CA SER A 603 5.26 19.85 5.50
C SER A 603 5.91 20.14 6.85
N GLU A 604 6.00 19.12 7.70
CA GLU A 604 6.86 19.14 8.89
C GLU A 604 8.25 18.60 8.54
N PHE A 605 9.31 19.34 8.88
CA PHE A 605 10.68 18.85 8.70
C PHE A 605 11.05 17.84 9.81
N THR A 606 10.46 16.65 9.73
CA THR A 606 10.61 15.53 10.67
C THR A 606 11.90 14.73 10.47
N GLY A 607 12.57 14.92 9.34
CA GLY A 607 13.66 14.05 8.87
C GLY A 607 13.19 12.84 8.06
N GLN A 608 11.87 12.67 7.89
CA GLN A 608 11.28 11.71 6.96
C GLN A 608 11.09 12.33 5.56
N PRO A 609 10.85 11.52 4.52
CA PRO A 609 10.37 12.00 3.23
C PRO A 609 8.94 12.53 3.39
N GLY A 610 8.61 13.62 2.71
CA GLY A 610 7.26 14.17 2.67
C GLY A 610 6.52 13.80 1.39
N LEU A 611 5.35 14.41 1.20
CA LEU A 611 4.48 14.20 0.03
C LEU A 611 5.24 14.40 -1.31
N GLN A 612 6.18 15.34 -1.37
CA GLN A 612 6.92 15.63 -2.59
C GLN A 612 7.99 14.58 -2.91
N GLU A 613 8.70 14.07 -1.89
CA GLU A 613 9.71 13.03 -2.07
C GLU A 613 9.10 11.71 -2.58
N TYR A 614 7.96 11.30 -2.01
CA TYR A 614 7.26 10.09 -2.46
C TYR A 614 6.64 10.25 -3.85
N LEU A 615 6.06 11.42 -4.16
CA LEU A 615 5.56 11.73 -5.51
C LEU A 615 6.70 11.66 -6.56
N ASN A 616 7.86 12.24 -6.25
CA ASN A 616 9.05 12.16 -7.11
C ASN A 616 9.59 10.73 -7.27
N HIS A 617 9.38 9.86 -6.27
CA HIS A 617 9.79 8.46 -6.31
C HIS A 617 8.87 7.62 -7.20
N LEU A 618 7.56 7.82 -7.13
CA LEU A 618 6.58 7.12 -7.94
C LEU A 618 6.90 7.26 -9.45
N MET A 619 7.31 8.46 -9.88
CA MET A 619 7.80 8.72 -11.24
C MET A 619 9.03 7.86 -11.58
N GLN A 620 10.03 7.81 -10.69
CA GLN A 620 11.23 6.98 -10.88
C GLN A 620 10.92 5.48 -10.90
N LEU A 621 9.93 5.02 -10.12
CA LEU A 621 9.48 3.63 -10.13
C LEU A 621 8.82 3.28 -11.48
N GLY A 622 8.02 4.18 -12.05
CA GLY A 622 7.47 4.02 -13.41
C GLY A 622 8.55 3.97 -14.50
N GLU A 623 9.63 4.76 -14.37
CA GLU A 623 10.80 4.66 -15.24
C GLU A 623 11.53 3.31 -15.11
N LYS A 624 11.67 2.77 -13.88
CA LYS A 624 12.23 1.42 -13.66
C LYS A 624 11.34 0.35 -14.30
N MET A 625 10.04 0.39 -14.06
CA MET A 625 9.06 -0.58 -14.58
C MET A 625 9.08 -0.62 -16.12
N GLU A 626 9.10 0.53 -16.80
CA GLU A 626 9.27 0.60 -18.25
C GLU A 626 10.53 -0.11 -18.73
N SER A 627 11.66 0.15 -18.06
CA SER A 627 12.91 -0.50 -18.41
C SER A 627 12.90 -2.01 -18.13
N LEU A 628 12.16 -2.49 -17.13
CA LEU A 628 11.98 -3.93 -16.89
C LEU A 628 11.15 -4.58 -18.00
N GLY A 629 10.13 -3.90 -18.52
CA GLY A 629 9.41 -4.32 -19.74
C GLY A 629 10.33 -4.44 -20.95
N THR A 630 11.13 -3.40 -21.21
CA THR A 630 12.11 -3.41 -22.32
C THR A 630 13.18 -4.50 -22.17
N ILE A 631 13.62 -4.80 -20.96
CA ILE A 631 14.57 -5.88 -20.68
C ILE A 631 13.90 -7.25 -20.89
N ALA A 632 12.67 -7.44 -20.38
CA ALA A 632 11.90 -8.68 -20.54
C ALA A 632 11.66 -9.03 -22.02
N GLU A 633 11.38 -8.04 -22.89
CA GLU A 633 11.29 -8.29 -24.33
C GLU A 633 12.60 -8.77 -24.95
N ARG A 634 13.72 -8.17 -24.54
CA ARG A 634 15.06 -8.53 -25.05
C ARG A 634 15.45 -9.94 -24.60
N GLU A 635 15.09 -10.30 -23.37
CA GLU A 635 15.21 -11.66 -22.85
C GLU A 635 14.34 -12.67 -23.63
N LEU A 636 13.09 -12.33 -23.97
CA LEU A 636 12.21 -13.15 -24.82
C LEU A 636 12.79 -13.34 -26.23
N ARG A 637 13.41 -12.29 -26.79
CA ARG A 637 14.16 -12.33 -28.06
C ARG A 637 15.50 -13.08 -27.95
N GLY A 638 15.93 -13.49 -26.76
CA GLY A 638 17.19 -14.19 -26.52
C GLY A 638 18.44 -13.31 -26.67
N GLU A 639 18.31 -11.99 -26.53
CA GLU A 639 19.42 -11.05 -26.57
C GLU A 639 20.30 -11.15 -25.32
N VAL A 640 21.59 -10.81 -25.45
CA VAL A 640 22.50 -10.74 -24.31
C VAL A 640 22.29 -9.42 -23.58
N LEU A 641 22.04 -9.51 -22.27
CA LEU A 641 21.93 -8.35 -21.38
C LEU A 641 23.30 -7.76 -21.03
N SER A 642 23.31 -6.44 -20.83
CA SER A 642 24.46 -5.64 -20.44
C SER A 642 24.63 -5.54 -18.92
N GLU A 643 25.79 -5.07 -18.46
CA GLU A 643 26.02 -4.83 -17.01
C GLU A 643 24.98 -3.85 -16.43
N ASP A 644 24.64 -2.81 -17.20
CA ASP A 644 23.60 -1.80 -16.89
C ASP A 644 22.20 -2.42 -16.77
N ASP A 645 21.86 -3.41 -17.61
CA ASP A 645 20.62 -4.18 -17.46
C ASP A 645 20.63 -4.98 -16.15
N TYR A 646 21.73 -5.66 -15.80
CA TYR A 646 21.84 -6.38 -14.52
C TYR A 646 21.79 -5.44 -13.30
N TYR A 647 22.35 -4.22 -13.36
CA TYR A 647 22.17 -3.21 -12.31
C TYR A 647 20.71 -2.78 -12.15
N ARG A 648 19.90 -2.74 -13.22
CA ARG A 648 18.46 -2.46 -13.14
C ARG A 648 17.68 -3.61 -12.50
N ILE A 649 17.88 -4.84 -12.96
CA ILE A 649 17.17 -6.03 -12.42
C ILE A 649 17.56 -6.28 -10.96
N ALA A 650 18.85 -6.14 -10.62
CA ALA A 650 19.34 -6.27 -9.25
C ALA A 650 19.28 -4.94 -8.46
N GLY A 651 18.57 -3.93 -8.96
CA GLY A 651 18.41 -2.62 -8.34
C GLY A 651 17.57 -2.66 -7.05
N CYS A 652 17.50 -1.52 -6.38
CA CYS A 652 16.44 -1.27 -5.39
C CYS A 652 15.16 -0.83 -6.13
N LEU A 653 13.99 -1.16 -5.60
CA LEU A 653 12.70 -0.71 -6.14
C LEU A 653 12.09 0.38 -5.27
N GLU A 654 11.85 0.10 -3.99
CA GLU A 654 11.15 0.94 -2.99
C GLU A 654 11.95 2.20 -2.59
N TYR A 655 11.27 3.23 -2.10
CA TYR A 655 11.93 4.48 -1.66
C TYR A 655 12.89 4.24 -0.50
N LYS A 656 12.38 3.65 0.58
CA LYS A 656 13.10 3.37 1.84
C LYS A 656 14.36 2.54 1.56
N GLU A 657 14.21 1.49 0.74
CA GLU A 657 15.30 0.65 0.24
C GLU A 657 16.33 1.42 -0.63
N CYS A 658 15.89 2.35 -1.48
CA CYS A 658 16.77 3.10 -2.38
C CYS A 658 17.50 4.27 -1.74
N VAL A 659 16.89 4.95 -0.77
CA VAL A 659 17.47 6.12 -0.11
C VAL A 659 18.33 5.73 1.08
N ASP A 660 17.96 4.67 1.80
CA ASP A 660 18.80 4.06 2.84
C ASP A 660 19.03 2.56 2.60
N PRO A 661 19.73 2.18 1.51
CA PRO A 661 20.18 0.80 1.29
C PRO A 661 21.19 0.33 2.34
N MET A 662 21.51 1.18 3.33
CA MET A 662 22.53 0.96 4.36
C MET A 662 21.95 0.84 5.78
N GLY A 663 20.68 1.15 6.01
CA GLY A 663 20.10 1.25 7.36
C GLY A 663 20.74 2.33 8.26
N TYR A 664 21.37 3.35 7.66
CA TYR A 664 22.10 4.43 8.35
C TYR A 664 21.21 5.61 8.79
N MET A 665 20.03 5.78 8.21
CA MET A 665 19.09 6.86 8.54
C MET A 665 18.19 6.52 9.74
N GLY A 666 18.19 5.26 10.18
CA GLY A 666 17.54 4.79 11.40
C GLY A 666 16.25 4.00 11.13
N ASP A 667 15.47 3.77 12.18
CA ASP A 667 14.30 2.87 12.11
C ASP A 667 13.21 3.34 11.11
N SER A 668 13.17 4.64 10.80
CA SER A 668 12.12 5.26 9.98
C SER A 668 12.35 5.22 8.48
N MET A 669 13.57 4.86 8.02
CA MET A 669 13.87 4.63 6.60
C MET A 669 14.00 3.13 6.28
N LYS A 670 13.49 2.26 7.16
CA LYS A 670 13.45 0.82 6.93
C LYS A 670 12.18 0.44 6.16
N PRO A 671 12.28 -0.41 5.12
CA PRO A 671 11.11 -1.00 4.46
C PRO A 671 10.16 -1.74 5.41
N ASP A 672 8.91 -1.86 4.99
CA ASP A 672 7.81 -2.38 5.79
C ASP A 672 7.58 -3.89 5.59
N PRO A 673 7.05 -4.63 6.58
CA PRO A 673 6.79 -6.06 6.46
C PRO A 673 5.82 -6.40 5.34
N ILE A 674 6.21 -7.39 4.54
CA ILE A 674 5.41 -7.98 3.45
C ILE A 674 4.10 -8.65 3.92
N PRO A 675 4.00 -9.31 5.10
CA PRO A 675 2.77 -9.97 5.52
C PRO A 675 1.68 -8.97 5.87
N VAL A 676 0.57 -8.93 5.09
CA VAL A 676 -0.51 -7.94 5.25
C VAL A 676 -1.96 -8.44 5.03
N ILE A 677 -3.04 -7.92 5.68
CA ILE A 677 -4.41 -8.57 5.68
C ILE A 677 -5.70 -7.70 5.51
N ALA A 678 -6.26 -7.57 4.30
CA ALA A 678 -7.47 -6.76 4.05
C ALA A 678 -8.82 -7.48 4.31
N ALA A 679 -9.76 -6.79 4.97
CA ALA A 679 -11.14 -7.26 5.18
C ALA A 679 -12.06 -6.89 3.99
N VAL A 680 -12.37 -7.86 3.13
CA VAL A 680 -12.96 -7.62 1.78
C VAL A 680 -14.46 -7.89 1.66
N SER A 681 -15.07 -8.65 2.59
CA SER A 681 -16.52 -8.90 2.58
C SER A 681 -17.06 -9.17 3.99
N GLY A 682 -18.38 -9.19 4.17
CA GLY A 682 -19.02 -9.33 5.47
C GLY A 682 -20.49 -9.70 5.37
N PHE A 683 -20.91 -10.73 6.11
CA PHE A 683 -22.29 -11.24 6.12
C PHE A 683 -22.69 -11.57 7.57
N GLU A 684 -23.88 -11.13 8.01
CA GLU A 684 -24.34 -11.22 9.41
C GLU A 684 -23.23 -10.86 10.44
N HIS A 685 -22.83 -11.83 11.27
CA HIS A 685 -21.81 -11.70 12.32
C HIS A 685 -20.39 -12.07 11.86
N GLU A 686 -20.21 -12.45 10.59
CA GLU A 686 -18.94 -12.90 10.03
C GLU A 686 -18.35 -11.85 9.05
N ILE A 687 -17.03 -11.93 8.87
CA ILE A 687 -16.24 -11.17 7.89
C ILE A 687 -15.32 -12.10 7.12
N MET A 688 -15.01 -11.73 5.88
CA MET A 688 -13.99 -12.38 5.06
C MET A 688 -12.76 -11.48 4.98
N GLU A 689 -11.60 -12.05 5.28
CA GLU A 689 -10.30 -11.41 5.21
C GLU A 689 -9.40 -12.16 4.21
N VAL A 690 -8.58 -11.40 3.49
CA VAL A 690 -7.57 -11.90 2.55
C VAL A 690 -6.23 -11.27 2.87
N GLY A 691 -5.14 -12.03 2.79
CA GLY A 691 -3.85 -11.51 3.18
C GLY A 691 -2.65 -12.14 2.50
N VAL A 692 -1.56 -11.40 2.53
CA VAL A 692 -0.20 -11.80 2.18
C VAL A 692 0.49 -12.30 3.46
N GLY A 693 1.31 -13.36 3.36
CA GLY A 693 2.22 -13.80 4.41
C GLY A 693 3.70 -13.58 4.05
N LEU A 694 4.59 -14.25 4.77
CA LEU A 694 6.03 -14.26 4.44
C LEU A 694 6.30 -14.86 3.05
N LEU A 695 7.40 -14.45 2.42
CA LEU A 695 7.72 -14.83 1.04
C LEU A 695 8.15 -16.30 0.89
N ASN A 696 7.81 -16.86 -0.26
CA ASN A 696 8.24 -18.18 -0.72
C ASN A 696 9.37 -18.05 -1.75
N ARG A 697 10.41 -18.88 -1.65
CA ARG A 697 11.54 -18.89 -2.58
C ARG A 697 11.16 -19.66 -3.85
N ILE A 698 11.22 -19.01 -5.01
CA ILE A 698 11.06 -19.63 -6.33
C ILE A 698 12.43 -20.00 -6.91
N TYR A 699 12.48 -21.13 -7.61
CA TYR A 699 13.61 -21.63 -8.39
C TYR A 699 13.16 -21.78 -9.84
N VAL A 700 13.81 -21.11 -10.79
CA VAL A 700 13.44 -21.12 -12.23
C VAL A 700 14.64 -21.55 -13.08
N ALA A 701 14.45 -22.52 -13.97
CA ALA A 701 15.47 -22.97 -14.91
C ALA A 701 15.54 -22.03 -16.13
N ILE A 702 16.61 -21.23 -16.21
CA ILE A 702 16.85 -20.22 -17.25
C ILE A 702 18.13 -20.53 -18.05
N PRO A 703 18.26 -20.08 -19.30
CA PRO A 703 19.53 -20.07 -20.01
C PRO A 703 20.37 -18.85 -19.62
N ILE A 704 21.67 -19.04 -19.44
CA ILE A 704 22.66 -17.96 -19.42
C ILE A 704 23.76 -18.34 -20.42
N ASN A 705 23.93 -17.52 -21.45
CA ASN A 705 24.87 -17.75 -22.56
C ASN A 705 24.71 -19.14 -23.25
N GLY A 706 23.49 -19.67 -23.27
CA GLY A 706 23.14 -20.97 -23.87
C GLY A 706 23.22 -22.19 -22.94
N GLU A 707 23.79 -22.04 -21.75
CA GLU A 707 23.86 -23.08 -20.71
C GLU A 707 22.73 -22.91 -19.68
N ILE A 708 22.26 -24.00 -19.07
CA ILE A 708 21.12 -23.94 -18.13
C ILE A 708 21.61 -23.66 -16.71
N TYR A 709 21.02 -22.65 -16.08
CA TYR A 709 21.18 -22.31 -14.67
C TYR A 709 19.82 -22.34 -13.97
N VAL A 710 19.82 -22.45 -12.65
CA VAL A 710 18.66 -22.16 -11.82
C VAL A 710 18.84 -20.77 -11.21
N ALA A 711 17.94 -19.85 -11.55
CA ALA A 711 17.82 -18.57 -10.89
C ALA A 711 16.84 -18.66 -9.71
N GLN A 712 17.02 -17.78 -8.73
CA GLN A 712 16.23 -17.76 -7.49
C GLN A 712 15.55 -16.40 -7.30
N GLY A 713 14.33 -16.40 -6.75
CA GLY A 713 13.56 -15.18 -6.48
C GLY A 713 12.56 -15.34 -5.33
N GLY A 714 11.76 -14.31 -5.08
CA GLY A 714 10.66 -14.34 -4.10
C GLY A 714 9.28 -14.39 -4.78
N VAL A 715 8.31 -15.06 -4.17
CA VAL A 715 6.90 -15.09 -4.57
C VAL A 715 6.06 -14.86 -3.30
N LEU A 716 5.01 -14.05 -3.41
CA LEU A 716 4.12 -13.72 -2.29
C LEU A 716 3.36 -14.98 -1.81
N SER A 717 2.84 -14.98 -0.58
CA SER A 717 1.99 -16.08 -0.09
C SER A 717 0.57 -15.57 0.21
N TYR A 718 -0.41 -15.99 -0.59
CA TYR A 718 -1.81 -15.56 -0.45
C TYR A 718 -2.62 -16.45 0.51
N TYR A 719 -3.49 -15.83 1.31
CA TYR A 719 -4.41 -16.43 2.26
C TYR A 719 -5.82 -15.82 2.09
N GLU A 720 -6.86 -16.62 2.27
CA GLU A 720 -8.27 -16.15 2.34
C GLU A 720 -9.03 -16.97 3.38
N PHE A 721 -9.75 -16.32 4.30
CA PHE A 721 -10.53 -16.99 5.34
C PHE A 721 -11.72 -16.14 5.84
N ILE A 722 -12.58 -16.76 6.64
CA ILE A 722 -13.77 -16.16 7.26
C ILE A 722 -13.66 -16.31 8.77
N GLN A 723 -14.00 -15.28 9.53
CA GLN A 723 -13.96 -15.26 10.99
C GLN A 723 -15.03 -14.31 11.60
N PRO A 724 -15.25 -14.30 12.93
CA PRO A 724 -16.19 -13.38 13.57
C PRO A 724 -15.81 -11.91 13.36
N ARG A 725 -16.80 -11.05 13.18
CA ARG A 725 -16.64 -9.60 12.94
C ARG A 725 -15.90 -8.88 14.08
N GLU A 726 -16.09 -9.35 15.30
CA GLU A 726 -15.46 -8.81 16.51
C GLU A 726 -13.96 -9.18 16.61
N GLU A 727 -13.52 -10.22 15.88
CA GLU A 727 -12.13 -10.71 15.85
C GLU A 727 -11.31 -10.10 14.69
N ARG A 728 -11.87 -9.13 13.95
CA ARG A 728 -11.24 -8.42 12.82
C ARG A 728 -9.79 -8.02 13.11
N LEU A 729 -8.89 -8.44 12.25
CA LEU A 729 -7.45 -8.34 12.46
C LEU A 729 -6.89 -6.95 12.15
N THR A 730 -5.76 -6.67 12.79
CA THR A 730 -4.81 -5.61 12.43
C THR A 730 -3.51 -6.26 11.95
N ASP A 731 -2.60 -5.42 11.46
CA ASP A 731 -1.25 -5.76 11.05
C ASP A 731 -0.53 -6.68 12.05
N GLU A 732 -0.49 -6.24 13.29
CA GLU A 732 0.28 -6.84 14.35
C GLU A 732 -0.36 -8.15 14.78
N ALA A 733 -1.70 -8.19 14.80
CA ALA A 733 -2.46 -9.40 15.10
C ALA A 733 -2.33 -10.46 13.98
N TRP A 734 -2.23 -10.06 12.71
CA TRP A 734 -2.00 -10.97 11.59
C TRP A 734 -0.58 -11.54 11.57
N ARG A 735 0.42 -10.68 11.79
CA ARG A 735 1.82 -11.09 11.89
C ARG A 735 2.05 -11.99 13.12
N GLU A 736 1.35 -11.74 14.24
CA GLU A 736 1.32 -12.65 15.39
C GLU A 736 0.62 -13.98 15.05
N LYS A 737 -0.53 -13.94 14.38
CA LYS A 737 -1.29 -15.12 13.95
C LYS A 737 -0.48 -16.03 13.02
N LEU A 738 0.24 -15.45 12.05
CA LEU A 738 1.14 -16.17 11.14
C LEU A 738 2.26 -16.94 11.88
N GLN A 739 2.75 -16.42 13.00
CA GLN A 739 3.79 -17.06 13.81
C GLN A 739 3.26 -18.16 14.75
N GLN A 740 2.00 -18.06 15.19
CA GLN A 740 1.42 -18.94 16.21
C GLN A 740 0.50 -20.04 15.66
N ASP A 741 -0.46 -19.66 14.83
CA ASP A 741 -1.48 -20.55 14.24
C ASP A 741 -1.94 -19.99 12.88
N PRO A 742 -1.07 -20.08 11.85
CA PRO A 742 -1.37 -19.55 10.52
C PRO A 742 -2.56 -20.30 9.90
N PRO A 743 -3.53 -19.59 9.29
CA PRO A 743 -4.63 -20.23 8.58
C PRO A 743 -4.09 -21.05 7.40
N HIS A 744 -4.85 -22.06 6.98
CA HIS A 744 -4.45 -22.88 5.83
C HIS A 744 -4.39 -22.04 4.55
N ALA A 745 -3.23 -22.04 3.89
CA ALA A 745 -3.08 -21.47 2.56
C ALA A 745 -4.10 -22.14 1.59
N PRO A 746 -4.65 -21.41 0.60
CA PRO A 746 -5.76 -21.90 -0.21
C PRO A 746 -5.42 -23.19 -0.96
N ALA A 747 -6.36 -24.13 -1.00
CA ALA A 747 -6.12 -25.51 -1.42
C ALA A 747 -5.60 -25.69 -2.86
N TRP A 748 -5.70 -24.66 -3.70
CA TRP A 748 -5.17 -24.65 -5.07
C TRP A 748 -3.66 -24.35 -5.14
N THR A 749 -3.04 -23.83 -4.08
CA THR A 749 -1.58 -23.53 -4.04
C THR A 749 -0.70 -24.77 -4.22
N VAL A 750 -1.19 -25.95 -3.84
CA VAL A 750 -0.50 -27.26 -4.01
C VAL A 750 -0.22 -27.63 -5.48
N ASN A 751 -0.76 -26.90 -6.45
CA ASN A 751 -0.47 -27.08 -7.87
C ASN A 751 0.87 -26.44 -8.30
N PHE A 752 1.49 -25.61 -7.47
CA PHE A 752 2.79 -24.97 -7.76
C PHE A 752 3.77 -24.95 -6.57
N ILE A 753 3.29 -25.08 -5.33
CA ILE A 753 4.11 -25.24 -4.12
C ILE A 753 4.18 -26.72 -3.73
N VAL A 754 5.39 -27.29 -3.64
CA VAL A 754 5.60 -28.67 -3.16
C VAL A 754 6.23 -28.62 -1.75
N PRO A 755 5.63 -29.25 -0.72
CA PRO A 755 6.09 -29.15 0.67
C PRO A 755 7.50 -29.71 0.95
N GLY A 756 8.13 -29.16 2.00
CA GLY A 756 9.43 -29.59 2.50
C GLY A 756 10.60 -28.93 1.77
N GLY A 757 11.75 -29.63 1.73
CA GLY A 757 13.00 -29.08 1.22
C GLY A 757 13.61 -28.05 2.18
N ARG A 758 14.62 -27.34 1.69
CA ARG A 758 15.23 -26.16 2.33
C ARG A 758 16.01 -25.37 1.29
N ILE A 759 16.26 -24.10 1.58
CA ILE A 759 17.23 -23.29 0.83
C ILE A 759 18.63 -23.89 0.98
N SER A 760 19.42 -23.80 -0.09
CA SER A 760 20.84 -24.10 -0.10
C SER A 760 21.57 -22.92 -0.74
N GLU A 761 22.07 -22.01 0.09
CA GLU A 761 22.92 -20.92 -0.40
C GLU A 761 24.28 -21.47 -0.83
N VAL A 762 24.74 -21.04 -2.01
CA VAL A 762 25.93 -21.58 -2.69
C VAL A 762 26.68 -20.43 -3.34
N LEU A 763 27.90 -20.18 -2.92
CA LEU A 763 28.80 -19.19 -3.48
C LEU A 763 29.20 -19.56 -4.92
N ALA A 764 28.85 -18.70 -5.87
CA ALA A 764 29.32 -18.77 -7.25
C ALA A 764 30.77 -18.28 -7.34
N PHE A 765 31.55 -18.87 -8.25
CA PHE A 765 32.90 -18.45 -8.61
C PHE A 765 32.93 -18.10 -10.11
N ARG A 766 33.42 -16.90 -10.47
CA ARG A 766 33.53 -16.43 -11.86
C ARG A 766 34.73 -15.53 -12.05
N VAL A 767 35.31 -15.54 -13.25
CA VAL A 767 36.30 -14.54 -13.68
C VAL A 767 35.68 -13.13 -13.62
N GLY A 768 36.39 -12.20 -12.98
CA GLY A 768 35.95 -10.83 -12.72
C GLY A 768 35.34 -10.58 -11.35
N ASP A 769 34.86 -11.62 -10.65
CA ASP A 769 34.40 -11.45 -9.25
C ASP A 769 35.58 -11.30 -8.29
N VAL A 770 35.38 -10.46 -7.27
CA VAL A 770 36.31 -10.25 -6.15
C VAL A 770 35.81 -11.00 -4.92
N TYR A 771 36.71 -11.56 -4.13
CA TYR A 771 36.43 -12.31 -2.90
C TYR A 771 37.37 -11.90 -1.78
N VAL A 772 36.94 -12.15 -0.55
CA VAL A 772 37.74 -11.98 0.66
C VAL A 772 37.86 -13.31 1.41
N VAL A 773 39.06 -13.65 1.86
CA VAL A 773 39.34 -14.87 2.64
C VAL A 773 38.68 -14.77 4.01
N THR A 774 37.87 -15.77 4.38
CA THR A 774 37.17 -15.84 5.68
C THR A 774 38.10 -16.28 6.81
N GLU A 775 37.63 -16.24 8.06
CA GLU A 775 38.37 -16.84 9.19
C GLU A 775 38.68 -18.32 8.96
N GLU A 776 37.74 -19.09 8.36
CA GLU A 776 37.95 -20.52 8.06
C GLU A 776 38.93 -20.75 6.89
N GLY A 777 38.98 -19.85 5.91
CA GLY A 777 40.01 -19.88 4.86
C GLY A 777 41.37 -19.36 5.31
N GLY A 778 41.42 -18.58 6.41
CA GLY A 778 42.61 -17.87 6.87
C GLY A 778 43.43 -18.57 7.96
N ASP A 779 42.90 -19.59 8.64
CA ASP A 779 43.63 -20.37 9.66
C ASP A 779 43.68 -21.89 9.35
N PRO A 780 44.83 -22.44 8.94
CA PRO A 780 46.09 -21.75 8.60
C PRO A 780 45.99 -21.02 7.24
N PRO A 781 46.80 -19.97 7.01
CA PRO A 781 46.73 -19.14 5.81
C PRO A 781 46.69 -19.93 4.49
N LEU A 782 45.70 -19.59 3.65
CA LEU A 782 45.43 -20.23 2.38
C LEU A 782 46.64 -20.15 1.44
N ASN A 783 46.97 -21.27 0.82
CA ASN A 783 48.14 -21.37 -0.06
C ASN A 783 47.77 -20.99 -1.50
N LEU A 784 48.25 -19.85 -2.00
CA LEU A 784 48.20 -19.48 -3.41
C LEU A 784 49.27 -20.27 -4.18
N ARG A 785 48.92 -21.00 -5.24
CA ARG A 785 49.83 -21.97 -5.89
C ARG A 785 50.21 -21.62 -7.32
N ALA A 786 51.37 -22.10 -7.76
CA ALA A 786 51.83 -21.87 -9.13
C ALA A 786 51.00 -22.63 -10.19
N GLU A 787 50.40 -23.76 -9.80
CA GLU A 787 49.62 -24.67 -10.65
C GLU A 787 48.39 -25.16 -9.86
N PRO A 788 47.29 -25.60 -10.53
CA PRO A 788 46.05 -26.04 -9.87
C PRO A 788 46.18 -27.43 -9.22
N SER A 789 46.99 -27.55 -8.16
CA SER A 789 47.21 -28.82 -7.47
C SER A 789 47.68 -28.62 -6.03
N ARG A 790 47.16 -29.43 -5.09
CA ARG A 790 47.59 -29.41 -3.67
C ARG A 790 49.09 -29.67 -3.46
N THR A 791 49.78 -30.27 -4.45
CA THR A 791 51.23 -30.52 -4.39
C THR A 791 52.07 -29.49 -5.17
N ALA A 792 51.44 -28.51 -5.82
CA ALA A 792 52.15 -27.45 -6.53
C ALA A 792 52.87 -26.50 -5.56
N HIS A 793 53.92 -25.83 -6.07
CA HIS A 793 54.66 -24.82 -5.33
C HIS A 793 53.74 -23.67 -4.88
N VAL A 794 53.95 -23.20 -3.66
CA VAL A 794 53.19 -22.11 -3.05
C VAL A 794 53.89 -20.79 -3.40
N VAL A 795 53.18 -19.90 -4.07
CA VAL A 795 53.65 -18.57 -4.50
C VAL A 795 53.66 -17.61 -3.31
N THR A 796 52.55 -17.57 -2.56
CA THR A 796 52.38 -16.82 -1.32
C THR A 796 51.25 -17.46 -0.49
N THR A 797 50.96 -16.90 0.69
CA THR A 797 49.79 -17.29 1.48
C THR A 797 48.85 -16.11 1.72
N LEU A 798 47.56 -16.31 1.48
CA LEU A 798 46.50 -15.34 1.76
C LEU A 798 45.97 -15.57 3.19
N ALA A 799 45.94 -14.53 4.00
CA ALA A 799 45.36 -14.57 5.36
C ALA A 799 43.89 -14.12 5.34
N THR A 800 43.18 -14.28 6.46
CA THR A 800 41.87 -13.63 6.70
C THR A 800 41.87 -12.17 6.25
N ASP A 801 40.76 -11.70 5.71
CA ASP A 801 40.58 -10.34 5.17
C ASP A 801 41.51 -9.97 3.99
N THR A 802 42.16 -10.96 3.36
CA THR A 802 42.87 -10.75 2.07
C THR A 802 41.87 -10.76 0.92
N TYR A 803 41.85 -9.68 0.14
CA TYR A 803 41.03 -9.54 -1.07
C TYR A 803 41.77 -10.01 -2.31
N PHE A 804 41.03 -10.66 -3.23
CA PHE A 804 41.54 -11.10 -4.53
C PHE A 804 40.47 -11.11 -5.62
N GLU A 805 40.88 -10.89 -6.87
CA GLU A 805 40.09 -11.00 -8.10
C GLU A 805 40.29 -12.39 -8.73
N ILE A 806 39.23 -13.06 -9.20
CA ILE A 806 39.38 -14.25 -10.06
C ILE A 806 39.69 -13.81 -11.49
N ILE A 807 40.78 -14.32 -12.06
CA ILE A 807 41.31 -13.91 -13.38
C ILE A 807 41.32 -15.03 -14.43
N GLU A 808 41.23 -16.30 -14.03
CA GLU A 808 41.22 -17.46 -14.93
C GLU A 808 40.60 -18.69 -14.23
N GLY A 809 40.06 -19.64 -14.99
CA GLY A 809 39.43 -20.86 -14.49
C GLY A 809 37.98 -21.04 -14.96
N PRO A 810 37.29 -22.12 -14.52
CA PRO A 810 37.79 -23.16 -13.61
C PRO A 810 38.69 -24.19 -14.31
N GLU A 811 39.72 -24.68 -13.62
CA GLU A 811 40.45 -25.89 -14.03
C GLU A 811 40.09 -27.08 -13.13
N TRP A 812 39.85 -28.25 -13.75
CA TRP A 812 39.30 -29.44 -13.11
C TRP A 812 40.36 -30.51 -12.87
N VAL A 813 40.89 -30.60 -11.66
CA VAL A 813 41.96 -31.54 -11.31
C VAL A 813 41.43 -32.68 -10.44
N GLY A 814 41.00 -33.75 -11.12
CA GLY A 814 40.50 -34.99 -10.52
C GLY A 814 39.07 -34.88 -9.98
N LYS A 815 38.91 -34.26 -8.80
CA LYS A 815 37.61 -33.92 -8.18
C LYS A 815 37.61 -32.51 -7.59
N GLU A 816 38.63 -31.72 -7.92
CA GLU A 816 38.89 -30.43 -7.29
C GLU A 816 38.84 -29.35 -8.36
N THR A 817 37.98 -28.35 -8.15
CA THR A 817 37.90 -27.16 -8.99
C THR A 817 38.92 -26.13 -8.51
N TRP A 818 39.72 -25.60 -9.42
CA TRP A 818 40.74 -24.60 -9.11
C TRP A 818 40.50 -23.32 -9.90
N TRP A 819 40.73 -22.19 -9.24
CA TRP A 819 40.56 -20.85 -9.80
C TRP A 819 41.87 -20.09 -9.68
N LYS A 820 42.26 -19.38 -10.75
CA LYS A 820 43.43 -18.51 -10.75
C LYS A 820 42.99 -17.11 -10.33
N VAL A 821 43.71 -16.54 -9.38
CA VAL A 821 43.36 -15.28 -8.73
C VAL A 821 44.54 -14.33 -8.67
N ARG A 822 44.22 -13.04 -8.57
CA ARG A 822 45.16 -11.94 -8.32
C ARG A 822 44.91 -11.33 -6.94
N SER A 823 45.88 -11.46 -6.05
CA SER A 823 45.88 -10.83 -4.73
C SER A 823 45.96 -9.30 -4.86
N PHE A 824 45.06 -8.58 -4.18
CA PHE A 824 45.10 -7.11 -4.13
C PHE A 824 46.14 -6.57 -3.15
N ASN A 825 46.63 -7.39 -2.21
CA ASN A 825 47.59 -6.98 -1.19
C ASN A 825 49.03 -6.84 -1.74
N ASP A 826 49.42 -7.70 -2.70
CA ASP A 826 50.78 -7.77 -3.22
C ASP A 826 50.87 -7.94 -4.75
N GLY A 827 49.73 -8.03 -5.45
CA GLY A 827 49.68 -8.25 -6.90
C GLY A 827 50.10 -9.67 -7.33
N SER A 828 50.25 -10.61 -6.40
CA SER A 828 50.61 -11.99 -6.73
C SER A 828 49.48 -12.71 -7.47
N GLU A 829 49.84 -13.51 -8.48
CA GLU A 829 48.90 -14.35 -9.22
C GLU A 829 49.18 -15.83 -8.97
N GLY A 830 48.13 -16.65 -8.89
CA GLY A 830 48.23 -18.09 -8.74
C GLY A 830 46.88 -18.77 -8.50
N TRP A 831 46.91 -20.07 -8.27
CA TRP A 831 45.73 -20.93 -8.14
C TRP A 831 45.33 -21.16 -6.69
N ILE A 832 44.03 -21.02 -6.41
CA ILE A 832 43.37 -21.42 -5.18
C ILE A 832 42.40 -22.58 -5.45
N LEU A 833 42.10 -23.34 -4.40
CA LEU A 833 41.08 -24.40 -4.43
C LEU A 833 39.70 -23.79 -4.16
N GLU A 834 38.70 -24.15 -4.96
CA GLU A 834 37.31 -23.79 -4.69
C GLU A 834 36.83 -24.42 -3.37
N ASN A 835 36.27 -23.61 -2.48
CA ASN A 835 35.61 -24.06 -1.27
C ASN A 835 34.58 -23.02 -0.82
N GLN A 836 33.36 -23.48 -0.54
CA GLN A 836 32.20 -22.65 -0.21
C GLN A 836 32.33 -21.88 1.12
N THR A 837 33.20 -22.31 2.04
CA THR A 837 33.38 -21.67 3.37
C THR A 837 34.62 -20.79 3.50
N TRP A 838 35.64 -20.99 2.65
CA TRP A 838 36.94 -20.30 2.76
C TRP A 838 36.94 -18.86 2.25
N TYR A 839 35.89 -18.47 1.54
CA TYR A 839 35.76 -17.18 0.90
C TYR A 839 34.36 -16.65 1.13
N ARG A 840 34.25 -15.33 1.30
CA ARG A 840 33.02 -14.58 1.14
C ARG A 840 33.18 -13.78 -0.16
N ARG A 841 32.14 -13.65 -0.98
CA ARG A 841 32.19 -12.72 -2.11
C ARG A 841 32.51 -11.33 -1.56
N SER A 842 33.39 -10.60 -2.21
CA SER A 842 33.49 -9.16 -2.02
C SER A 842 32.36 -8.52 -2.82
N TYR A 843 31.14 -8.73 -2.32
CA TYR A 843 30.39 -7.52 -2.03
C TYR A 843 31.26 -6.74 -1.05
#